data_AF-A0A179GU22-F1
#
_entry.id   AF-A0A179GU22-F1
#
_cell.length_a   1.000
_cell.length_b   1.000
_cell.length_c   1.000
_cell.angle_alpha   90.00
_cell.angle_beta   90.00
_cell.angle_gamma   90.00
#
_symmetry.space_group_name_H-M   'P 1'
#
loop_
_entity.id
_entity.type
_entity.pdbx_description
1 polymer ?
#
loop_
_entity_poly.entity_id
_entity_poly.type
_entity_poly.pdbx_seq_one_letter_code
_entity_poly.pdbx_strand_id
1 'polypeptide(L)'
;MARKPVMELFAQHLKGLSLDGVRKSFPSAHPDANPLDLYRAHLSNVLAEISGVSSSTLYPVVMRTQGLDKGDFIIAVPALRLKGSKPDVLAKEWSASFPADDALFAKPVVNGSFMSFFVKADPLSSTVIPMVRQAGARYGRNDFGGLKDPEDPSKGRKRIIVEFSSPNVAKPFHAGHIRSTIIGSFTANVYEANGWEVLRINYLGDWGKQYGLLAVAYERNGSEEELKKNPIDHLFKLYVQINKDMKEENEAIKAKKEAGEDVSELEANSLDEQARKYFRHMTDRDERTLAQWQRFRDLSIARYQETYSRLGIHFDEYSGESQVSEESMAKMAEQLKAKGVTREDNGAVLVDFTQLLPGKEGKQLGVTLVRKKDGTALYLTRDICELLGRYEKYKFDHMIYVVGAAQNLHLSQLFKLVELLGHEEVAKKCQHVNFGLVRGMSTRKGTAKFLDDIFADCADYMHEKMKQNEAKYAQIKNPEATADILGISGVMVQDMSGKRINDYDFNMDAMTSLEGDTGPYLQYAHARLCSIKRRAALSEEDLDAADLTLLTESHATNVVRMLAQWPDVLKNALRTLEPTTILTYLFKTAHVVSSSYDQLQVVGSERELMRARMALYDAARIVLANGMRILGLTPLERTVPHRSSMISTTTVQARSQASRHAVKLARAAALGSTSVSSQYTLGLRLGACCCGSQAHRVASGPSSPSSSRQFTTTRAAQLRDFFPSKDTPHILKTKAAWPHHGYTMEEMTSVVPDHRAPRNFSDWAAWKIVRFARFWMDKATGMDREQQVDKKNPTTAVEAQQPLTEAQWLIRFVFLESIAGVPGMVGGMLRHLNSLRRMKRDQGWIETLLEESYNERMHLLTFMKMCEPGRFMKLMIIGAQGVFFNSLFIAYLLSPRVVHRFVGYLEEEAVHTYTRALHEIDEGHLPKWSDPEFRIPDIAVDYWNMPEGNRTMKDLILYIRADEAGHRGVNHTLGNLDQKEDPNPFVSTFKDREVPKPSQKPAGYERSDVI
;
A
#
# COMPACT_ATOMS: atom_id res chain seq x y z
N MET A 1 -32.92 -27.32 -32.05
CA MET A 1 -32.35 -28.31 -31.12
C MET A 1 -31.49 -27.58 -30.11
N ALA A 2 -31.83 -27.61 -28.83
CA ALA A 2 -30.99 -27.01 -27.80
C ALA A 2 -29.65 -27.76 -27.76
N ARG A 3 -28.52 -27.07 -28.04
CA ARG A 3 -27.19 -27.64 -27.84
C ARG A 3 -27.09 -28.08 -26.37
N LYS A 4 -26.78 -29.35 -26.11
CA LYS A 4 -26.49 -29.82 -24.75
C LYS A 4 -25.39 -28.94 -24.14
N PRO A 5 -25.44 -28.60 -22.84
CA PRO A 5 -24.39 -27.83 -22.17
C PRO A 5 -23.01 -28.45 -22.41
N VAL A 6 -21.99 -27.61 -22.69
CA VAL A 6 -20.60 -28.05 -22.97
C VAL A 6 -20.08 -29.01 -21.88
N MET A 7 -20.43 -28.73 -20.62
CA MET A 7 -20.03 -29.54 -19.47
C MET A 7 -20.67 -30.93 -19.42
N GLU A 8 -21.90 -31.11 -19.91
CA GLU A 8 -22.55 -32.43 -19.97
C GLU A 8 -21.84 -33.35 -20.95
N LEU A 9 -21.49 -32.81 -22.12
CA LEU A 9 -20.74 -33.54 -23.15
C LEU A 9 -19.34 -33.89 -22.65
N PHE A 10 -18.68 -32.98 -21.94
CA PHE A 10 -17.37 -33.24 -21.37
C PHE A 10 -17.41 -34.30 -20.26
N ALA A 11 -18.38 -34.20 -19.34
CA ALA A 11 -18.55 -35.18 -18.26
C ALA A 11 -18.80 -36.61 -18.79
N GLN A 12 -19.60 -36.76 -19.86
CA GLN A 12 -19.88 -38.06 -20.48
C GLN A 12 -18.63 -38.77 -21.02
N HIS A 13 -17.57 -38.03 -21.38
CA HIS A 13 -16.30 -38.61 -21.83
C HIS A 13 -15.39 -39.06 -20.67
N LEU A 14 -15.69 -38.67 -19.43
CA LEU A 14 -14.98 -39.11 -18.24
C LEU A 14 -15.67 -40.35 -17.67
N LYS A 15 -14.94 -41.47 -17.55
CA LYS A 15 -15.47 -42.77 -17.09
C LYS A 15 -16.28 -42.63 -15.80
N GLY A 16 -17.61 -42.64 -15.89
CA GLY A 16 -18.53 -42.72 -14.75
C GLY A 16 -18.92 -41.39 -14.07
N LEU A 17 -18.54 -40.22 -14.61
CA LEU A 17 -18.91 -38.92 -14.05
C LEU A 17 -20.10 -38.32 -14.80
N SER A 18 -21.25 -38.20 -14.14
CA SER A 18 -22.36 -37.34 -14.59
C SER A 18 -22.43 -36.08 -13.73
N LEU A 19 -22.91 -34.96 -14.29
CA LEU A 19 -23.05 -33.71 -13.52
C LEU A 19 -23.95 -33.89 -12.30
N ASP A 20 -25.04 -34.66 -12.43
CA ASP A 20 -25.93 -34.99 -11.32
C ASP A 20 -25.26 -35.89 -10.29
N GLY A 21 -24.41 -36.84 -10.73
CA GLY A 21 -23.61 -37.66 -9.83
C GLY A 21 -22.59 -36.85 -9.04
N VAL A 22 -21.98 -35.84 -9.67
CA VAL A 22 -21.07 -34.88 -9.02
C VAL A 22 -21.83 -34.06 -7.98
N ARG A 23 -22.99 -33.49 -8.31
CA ARG A 23 -23.82 -32.71 -7.38
C ARG A 23 -24.26 -33.53 -6.17
N LYS A 24 -24.74 -34.76 -6.39
CA LYS A 24 -25.15 -35.68 -5.31
C LYS A 24 -23.99 -36.06 -4.40
N SER A 25 -22.81 -36.29 -4.97
CA SER A 25 -21.61 -36.66 -4.22
C SER A 25 -20.96 -35.46 -3.51
N PHE A 26 -21.11 -34.26 -4.09
CA PHE A 26 -20.51 -33.01 -3.64
C PHE A 26 -21.52 -31.86 -3.76
N PRO A 27 -22.35 -31.62 -2.73
CA PRO A 27 -23.42 -30.60 -2.79
C PRO A 27 -22.93 -29.16 -3.07
N SER A 28 -21.65 -28.88 -2.79
CA SER A 28 -21.03 -27.57 -3.03
C SER A 28 -20.41 -27.39 -4.42
N ALA A 29 -20.49 -28.42 -5.27
CA ALA A 29 -19.96 -28.46 -6.62
C ALA A 29 -21.02 -28.04 -7.64
N HIS A 30 -20.71 -27.02 -8.44
CA HIS A 30 -21.58 -26.55 -9.50
C HIS A 30 -20.84 -26.56 -10.83
N PRO A 31 -20.60 -27.76 -11.41
CA PRO A 31 -19.78 -27.90 -12.61
C PRO A 31 -20.28 -27.09 -13.81
N ASP A 32 -21.59 -26.81 -13.88
CA ASP A 32 -22.20 -25.93 -14.91
C ASP A 32 -21.84 -24.45 -14.76
N ALA A 33 -21.45 -24.01 -13.56
CA ALA A 33 -21.04 -22.64 -13.29
C ALA A 33 -19.52 -22.51 -13.10
N ASN A 34 -18.86 -23.62 -12.73
CA ASN A 34 -17.45 -23.68 -12.39
C ASN A 34 -16.80 -24.93 -13.00
N PRO A 35 -16.04 -24.81 -14.10
CA PRO A 35 -15.46 -25.97 -14.76
C PRO A 35 -14.48 -26.72 -13.84
N LEU A 36 -13.82 -26.02 -12.91
CA LEU A 36 -12.86 -26.63 -11.98
C LEU A 36 -13.50 -27.53 -10.93
N ASP A 37 -14.80 -27.42 -10.66
CA ASP A 37 -15.49 -28.34 -9.74
C ASP A 37 -15.54 -29.76 -10.29
N LEU A 38 -15.68 -29.92 -11.61
CA LEU A 38 -15.59 -31.25 -12.25
C LEU A 38 -14.18 -31.83 -12.13
N TYR A 39 -13.15 -31.00 -12.35
CA TYR A 39 -11.75 -31.41 -12.18
C TYR A 39 -11.45 -31.82 -10.74
N ARG A 40 -11.98 -31.09 -9.74
CA ARG A 40 -11.87 -31.46 -8.32
C ARG A 40 -12.56 -32.78 -8.02
N ALA A 41 -13.77 -32.98 -8.53
CA ALA A 41 -14.54 -34.21 -8.33
C ALA A 41 -13.80 -35.41 -8.92
N HIS A 42 -13.32 -35.30 -10.16
CA HIS A 42 -12.50 -36.32 -10.81
C HIS A 42 -11.24 -36.63 -10.01
N LEU A 43 -10.48 -35.60 -9.63
CA LEU A 43 -9.25 -35.77 -8.84
C LEU A 43 -9.53 -36.44 -7.49
N SER A 44 -10.64 -36.09 -6.83
CA SER A 44 -11.03 -36.67 -5.55
C SER A 44 -11.39 -38.15 -5.68
N ASN A 45 -12.03 -38.56 -6.78
CA ASN A 45 -12.36 -39.96 -7.04
C ASN A 45 -11.10 -40.78 -7.34
N VAL A 46 -10.21 -40.29 -8.20
CA VAL A 46 -8.93 -40.96 -8.50
C VAL A 46 -8.10 -41.14 -7.22
N LEU A 47 -8.02 -40.10 -6.39
CA LEU A 47 -7.30 -40.20 -5.12
C LEU A 47 -8.01 -41.08 -4.09
N ALA A 48 -9.33 -41.19 -4.12
CA ALA A 48 -10.06 -42.08 -3.23
C ALA A 48 -9.71 -43.55 -3.52
N GLU A 49 -9.61 -43.92 -4.79
CA GLU A 49 -9.18 -45.26 -5.22
C GLU A 49 -7.74 -45.58 -4.79
N ILE A 50 -6.85 -44.59 -4.86
CA ILE A 50 -5.43 -44.75 -4.51
C ILE A 50 -5.21 -44.77 -2.98
N SER A 51 -5.89 -43.89 -2.25
CA SER A 51 -5.62 -43.64 -0.84
C SER A 51 -6.51 -44.42 0.12
N GLY A 52 -7.65 -44.95 -0.35
CA GLY A 52 -8.70 -45.52 0.47
C GLY A 52 -9.50 -44.49 1.29
N VAL A 53 -9.24 -43.19 1.11
CA VAL A 53 -9.99 -42.10 1.76
C VAL A 53 -11.25 -41.79 0.94
N SER A 54 -12.39 -41.51 1.58
CA SER A 54 -13.61 -41.18 0.85
C SER A 54 -13.46 -39.90 0.00
N SER A 55 -14.02 -39.89 -1.21
CA SER A 55 -13.97 -38.72 -2.10
C SER A 55 -14.56 -37.48 -1.43
N SER A 56 -15.60 -37.62 -0.59
CA SER A 56 -16.23 -36.53 0.15
C SER A 56 -15.28 -35.84 1.15
N THR A 57 -14.30 -36.58 1.67
CA THR A 57 -13.26 -36.03 2.56
C THR A 57 -12.12 -35.38 1.76
N LEU A 58 -11.82 -35.91 0.57
CA LEU A 58 -10.78 -35.41 -0.33
C LEU A 58 -11.19 -34.09 -1.00
N TYR A 59 -12.42 -33.98 -1.52
CA TYR A 59 -12.90 -32.81 -2.25
C TYR A 59 -12.64 -31.45 -1.57
N PRO A 60 -12.97 -31.24 -0.28
CA PRO A 60 -12.74 -29.96 0.39
C PRO A 60 -11.25 -29.64 0.63
N VAL A 61 -10.35 -30.63 0.61
CA VAL A 61 -8.90 -30.40 0.77
C VAL A 61 -8.17 -30.14 -0.55
N VAL A 62 -8.83 -30.36 -1.69
CA VAL A 62 -8.29 -30.00 -3.01
C VAL A 62 -8.37 -28.49 -3.19
N MET A 63 -7.24 -27.81 -2.93
CA MET A 63 -7.14 -26.36 -3.03
C MET A 63 -6.54 -25.94 -4.37
N ARG A 64 -6.84 -24.72 -4.82
CA ARG A 64 -6.09 -24.10 -5.90
C ARG A 64 -4.69 -23.70 -5.43
N THR A 65 -3.75 -23.70 -6.36
CA THR A 65 -2.39 -23.19 -6.14
C THR A 65 -2.36 -21.66 -6.16
N GLN A 66 -1.28 -21.08 -5.61
CA GLN A 66 -1.07 -19.63 -5.58
C GLN A 66 -0.51 -19.06 -6.89
N GLY A 67 0.02 -19.93 -7.75
CA GLY A 67 0.67 -19.58 -9.01
C GLY A 67 0.65 -20.76 -9.96
N LEU A 68 0.62 -20.45 -11.26
CA LEU A 68 0.51 -21.44 -12.35
C LEU A 68 1.74 -22.37 -12.44
N ASP A 69 2.88 -21.94 -11.91
CA ASP A 69 4.13 -22.69 -11.79
C ASP A 69 4.05 -23.85 -10.79
N LYS A 70 3.12 -23.79 -9.82
CA LYS A 70 2.96 -24.78 -8.75
C LYS A 70 1.90 -25.84 -9.03
N GLY A 71 1.33 -25.85 -10.24
CA GLY A 71 0.17 -26.67 -10.61
C GLY A 71 -1.12 -25.85 -10.65
N ASP A 72 -2.24 -26.53 -10.82
CA ASP A 72 -3.60 -25.98 -10.78
C ASP A 72 -4.30 -26.29 -9.47
N PHE A 73 -4.05 -27.50 -8.96
CA PHE A 73 -4.53 -27.95 -7.66
C PHE A 73 -3.38 -28.43 -6.78
N ILE A 74 -3.59 -28.35 -5.47
CA ILE A 74 -2.67 -28.83 -4.46
C ILE A 74 -3.43 -29.50 -3.33
N ILE A 75 -2.86 -30.58 -2.82
CA ILE A 75 -3.33 -31.26 -1.61
C ILE A 75 -2.18 -31.27 -0.61
N ALA A 76 -2.48 -30.83 0.60
CA ALA A 76 -1.62 -31.05 1.75
C ALA A 76 -2.05 -32.36 2.41
N VAL A 77 -1.28 -33.44 2.24
CA VAL A 77 -1.60 -34.75 2.86
C VAL A 77 -1.84 -34.65 4.38
N PRO A 78 -1.13 -33.80 5.16
CA PRO A 78 -1.41 -33.63 6.58
C PRO A 78 -2.83 -33.13 6.89
N ALA A 79 -3.50 -32.44 5.96
CA ALA A 79 -4.87 -31.93 6.14
C ALA A 79 -5.89 -33.07 6.27
N LEU A 80 -5.58 -34.27 5.77
CA LEU A 80 -6.43 -35.45 5.85
C LEU A 80 -6.39 -36.15 7.22
N ARG A 81 -5.45 -35.77 8.11
CA ARG A 81 -5.33 -36.28 9.49
C ARG A 81 -5.30 -37.82 9.60
N LEU A 82 -4.66 -38.48 8.63
CA LEU A 82 -4.52 -39.94 8.60
C LEU A 82 -3.63 -40.41 9.75
N LYS A 83 -4.07 -41.44 10.50
CA LYS A 83 -3.33 -42.00 11.63
C LYS A 83 -2.29 -43.01 11.15
N GLY A 84 -1.12 -43.04 11.80
CA GLY A 84 -0.13 -44.12 11.67
C GLY A 84 0.89 -44.01 10.53
N SER A 85 0.62 -43.24 9.47
CA SER A 85 1.53 -43.09 8.32
C SER A 85 2.09 -41.68 8.20
N LYS A 86 3.39 -41.57 7.86
CA LYS A 86 4.03 -40.25 7.65
C LYS A 86 3.52 -39.60 6.36
N PRO A 87 3.04 -38.33 6.39
CA PRO A 87 2.42 -37.68 5.23
C PRO A 87 3.30 -37.56 3.97
N ASP A 88 4.62 -37.44 4.13
CA ASP A 88 5.59 -37.37 3.03
C ASP A 88 5.80 -38.72 2.32
N VAL A 89 5.63 -39.82 3.06
CA VAL A 89 5.67 -41.17 2.50
C VAL A 89 4.40 -41.43 1.68
N LEU A 90 3.23 -41.14 2.27
CA LEU A 90 1.93 -41.25 1.58
C LEU A 90 1.89 -40.43 0.29
N ALA A 91 2.39 -39.19 0.32
CA ALA A 91 2.41 -38.34 -0.87
C ALA A 91 3.21 -38.98 -2.04
N LYS A 92 4.33 -39.64 -1.73
CA LYS A 92 5.15 -40.35 -2.72
C LYS A 92 4.46 -41.62 -3.22
N GLU A 93 3.86 -42.40 -2.32
CA GLU A 93 3.11 -43.62 -2.66
C GLU A 93 1.92 -43.31 -3.57
N TRP A 94 1.15 -42.27 -3.24
CA TRP A 94 -0.01 -41.86 -4.03
C TRP A 94 0.40 -41.29 -5.39
N SER A 95 1.51 -40.54 -5.48
CA SER A 95 2.05 -40.09 -6.76
C SER A 95 2.57 -41.24 -7.63
N ALA A 96 3.19 -42.26 -7.01
CA ALA A 96 3.65 -43.44 -7.73
C ALA A 96 2.49 -44.29 -8.28
N SER A 97 1.38 -44.33 -7.54
CA SER A 97 0.15 -45.07 -7.89
C SER A 97 -0.82 -44.26 -8.76
N PHE A 98 -0.50 -42.99 -9.06
CA PHE A 98 -1.35 -42.13 -9.87
C PHE A 98 -1.35 -42.60 -11.34
N PRO A 99 -2.53 -42.78 -11.98
CA PRO A 99 -2.62 -43.25 -13.37
C PRO A 99 -1.83 -42.37 -14.33
N ALA A 100 -0.93 -42.97 -15.11
CA ALA A 100 -0.10 -42.23 -16.07
C ALA A 100 -0.91 -41.71 -17.28
N ASP A 101 -2.01 -42.38 -17.59
CA ASP A 101 -2.92 -42.13 -18.71
C ASP A 101 -4.20 -41.38 -18.30
N ASP A 102 -4.23 -40.75 -17.11
CA ASP A 102 -5.39 -40.01 -16.63
C ASP A 102 -5.89 -38.96 -17.65
N ALA A 103 -7.20 -38.86 -17.85
CA ALA A 103 -7.77 -38.02 -18.91
C ALA A 103 -7.54 -36.51 -18.69
N LEU A 104 -7.43 -36.05 -17.43
CA LEU A 104 -7.44 -34.63 -17.07
C LEU A 104 -6.13 -34.12 -16.49
N PHE A 105 -5.35 -34.99 -15.85
CA PHE A 105 -4.17 -34.60 -15.08
C PHE A 105 -2.89 -35.24 -15.62
N ALA A 106 -1.79 -34.48 -15.58
CA ALA A 106 -0.47 -35.06 -15.64
C ALA A 106 -0.11 -35.71 -14.29
N LYS A 107 0.91 -36.58 -14.29
CA LYS A 107 1.42 -37.19 -13.05
C LYS A 107 1.74 -36.11 -12.01
N PRO A 108 1.26 -36.23 -10.75
CA PRO A 108 1.44 -35.19 -9.75
C PRO A 108 2.90 -35.03 -9.31
N VAL A 109 3.28 -33.79 -9.05
CA VAL A 109 4.60 -33.43 -8.52
C VAL A 109 4.53 -33.38 -7.00
N VAL A 110 5.39 -34.17 -6.33
CA VAL A 110 5.44 -34.23 -4.87
C VAL A 110 6.54 -33.34 -4.32
N ASN A 111 6.21 -32.50 -3.35
CA ASN A 111 7.17 -31.71 -2.60
C ASN A 111 6.92 -31.88 -1.09
N GLY A 112 7.72 -32.73 -0.45
CA GLY A 112 7.51 -33.13 0.94
C GLY A 112 6.15 -33.81 1.12
N SER A 113 5.27 -33.21 1.91
CA SER A 113 3.92 -33.70 2.20
C SER A 113 2.82 -33.04 1.35
N PHE A 114 3.23 -32.32 0.29
CA PHE A 114 2.32 -31.66 -0.64
C PHE A 114 2.35 -32.34 -2.02
N MET A 115 1.19 -32.47 -2.64
CA MET A 115 1.02 -32.99 -4.00
C MET A 115 0.42 -31.90 -4.89
N SER A 116 1.15 -31.52 -5.93
CA SER A 116 0.72 -30.55 -6.94
C SER A 116 0.24 -31.26 -8.20
N PHE A 117 -0.91 -30.86 -8.72
CA PHE A 117 -1.57 -31.46 -9.88
C PHE A 117 -1.67 -30.43 -11.01
N PHE A 118 -1.26 -30.83 -12.22
CA PHE A 118 -1.30 -30.00 -13.42
C PHE A 118 -2.37 -30.53 -14.37
N VAL A 119 -3.26 -29.67 -14.82
CA VAL A 119 -4.30 -30.04 -15.79
C VAL A 119 -3.71 -30.15 -17.20
N LYS A 120 -4.21 -31.10 -17.99
CA LYS A 120 -3.89 -31.23 -19.41
C LYS A 120 -4.54 -30.08 -20.20
N ALA A 121 -3.81 -29.52 -21.16
CA ALA A 121 -4.21 -28.33 -21.89
C ALA A 121 -5.45 -28.56 -22.77
N ASP A 122 -5.45 -29.62 -23.59
CA ASP A 122 -6.50 -29.82 -24.60
C ASP A 122 -7.91 -30.00 -24.00
N PRO A 123 -8.11 -30.84 -22.96
CA PRO A 123 -9.41 -30.95 -22.29
C PRO A 123 -9.88 -29.62 -21.67
N LEU A 124 -8.94 -28.83 -21.15
CA LEU A 124 -9.25 -27.55 -20.52
C LEU A 124 -9.66 -26.50 -21.56
N SER A 125 -8.88 -26.35 -22.63
CA SER A 125 -9.14 -25.39 -23.72
C SER A 125 -10.47 -25.67 -24.41
N SER A 126 -10.72 -26.94 -24.74
CA SER A 126 -11.96 -27.39 -25.41
C SER A 126 -13.22 -27.23 -24.55
N THR A 127 -13.07 -27.11 -23.23
CA THR A 127 -14.20 -26.94 -22.30
C THR A 127 -14.41 -25.49 -21.88
N VAL A 128 -13.35 -24.82 -21.43
CA VAL A 128 -13.42 -23.49 -20.79
C VAL A 128 -13.71 -22.39 -21.81
N ILE A 129 -13.07 -22.41 -22.99
CA ILE A 129 -13.27 -21.35 -24.00
C ILE A 129 -14.72 -21.32 -24.48
N PRO A 130 -15.34 -22.45 -24.89
CA PRO A 130 -16.75 -22.45 -25.29
C PRO A 130 -17.68 -22.09 -24.13
N MET A 131 -17.39 -22.58 -22.91
CA MET A 131 -18.20 -22.26 -21.73
C MET A 131 -18.22 -20.75 -21.43
N VAL A 132 -17.06 -20.08 -21.49
CA VAL A 132 -16.96 -18.63 -21.32
C VAL A 132 -17.75 -17.89 -22.40
N ARG A 133 -17.57 -18.28 -23.67
CA ARG A 133 -18.23 -17.60 -24.79
C ARG A 133 -19.74 -17.81 -24.79
N GLN A 134 -20.22 -19.02 -24.49
CA GLN A 134 -21.64 -19.33 -24.37
C GLN A 134 -22.31 -18.60 -23.19
N ALA A 135 -21.64 -18.53 -22.03
CA ALA A 135 -22.18 -17.87 -20.85
C ALA A 135 -22.04 -16.33 -20.91
N GLY A 136 -21.08 -15.81 -21.66
CA GLY A 136 -20.85 -14.37 -21.86
C GLY A 136 -20.75 -13.62 -20.53
N ALA A 137 -21.62 -12.62 -20.35
CA ALA A 137 -21.67 -11.78 -19.14
C ALA A 137 -22.02 -12.56 -17.85
N ARG A 138 -22.52 -13.79 -17.98
CA ARG A 138 -22.86 -14.66 -16.84
C ARG A 138 -21.77 -15.66 -16.46
N TYR A 139 -20.67 -15.77 -17.23
CA TYR A 139 -19.60 -16.70 -16.87
C TYR A 139 -19.01 -16.36 -15.48
N GLY A 140 -18.92 -17.38 -14.63
CA GLY A 140 -18.47 -17.30 -13.24
C GLY A 140 -19.55 -16.95 -12.22
N ARG A 141 -20.76 -16.54 -12.64
CA ARG A 141 -21.90 -16.39 -11.73
C ARG A 141 -22.37 -17.76 -11.23
N ASN A 142 -22.87 -17.79 -10.00
CA ASN A 142 -23.39 -18.99 -9.37
C ASN A 142 -24.81 -18.75 -8.83
N ASP A 143 -25.82 -19.03 -9.64
CA ASP A 143 -27.23 -18.84 -9.25
C ASP A 143 -27.69 -19.75 -8.10
N PHE A 144 -26.97 -20.85 -7.83
CA PHE A 144 -27.34 -21.82 -6.79
C PHE A 144 -27.03 -21.32 -5.37
N GLY A 145 -26.05 -20.41 -5.22
CA GLY A 145 -25.59 -19.94 -3.91
C GLY A 145 -26.65 -19.17 -3.10
N GLY A 146 -27.60 -18.55 -3.80
CA GLY A 146 -28.66 -17.75 -3.22
C GLY A 146 -30.00 -18.49 -3.11
N LEU A 147 -30.10 -19.79 -3.39
CA LEU A 147 -31.34 -20.53 -3.19
C LEU A 147 -31.63 -20.75 -1.70
N LYS A 148 -32.91 -20.68 -1.30
CA LYS A 148 -33.34 -21.05 0.06
C LYS A 148 -33.17 -22.54 0.29
N ASP A 149 -33.58 -23.33 -0.70
CA ASP A 149 -33.33 -24.77 -0.78
C ASP A 149 -32.44 -25.05 -2.01
N PRO A 150 -31.20 -25.56 -1.82
CA PRO A 150 -30.31 -25.90 -2.93
C PRO A 150 -30.88 -26.94 -3.91
N GLU A 151 -31.80 -27.80 -3.46
CA GLU A 151 -32.39 -28.88 -4.27
C GLU A 151 -33.72 -28.46 -4.93
N ASP A 152 -34.36 -27.38 -4.45
CA ASP A 152 -35.65 -26.90 -4.95
C ASP A 152 -35.66 -25.37 -5.21
N PRO A 153 -35.34 -24.95 -6.46
CA PRO A 153 -35.39 -23.55 -6.86
C PRO A 153 -36.77 -22.88 -6.70
N SER A 154 -37.86 -23.65 -6.62
CA SER A 154 -39.22 -23.11 -6.45
C SER A 154 -39.45 -22.50 -5.07
N LYS A 155 -38.62 -22.84 -4.07
CA LYS A 155 -38.66 -22.24 -2.72
C LYS A 155 -38.16 -20.79 -2.68
N GLY A 156 -37.68 -20.27 -3.79
CA GLY A 156 -37.25 -18.88 -3.94
C GLY A 156 -35.79 -18.64 -3.51
N ARG A 157 -35.38 -17.38 -3.62
CA ARG A 157 -34.02 -16.92 -3.32
C ARG A 157 -33.95 -16.34 -1.91
N LYS A 158 -32.78 -16.48 -1.28
CA LYS A 158 -32.40 -15.80 -0.06
C LYS A 158 -32.26 -14.32 -0.34
N ARG A 159 -32.69 -13.51 0.61
CA ARG A 159 -32.67 -12.05 0.52
C ARG A 159 -31.58 -11.47 1.39
N ILE A 160 -30.82 -10.53 0.83
CA ILE A 160 -29.82 -9.76 1.56
C ILE A 160 -30.07 -8.27 1.45
N ILE A 161 -29.94 -7.57 2.57
CA ILE A 161 -29.85 -6.11 2.58
C ILE A 161 -28.37 -5.72 2.64
N VAL A 162 -27.94 -4.82 1.77
CA VAL A 162 -26.63 -4.18 1.85
C VAL A 162 -26.86 -2.70 2.07
N GLU A 163 -26.56 -2.24 3.29
CA GLU A 163 -26.60 -0.83 3.64
C GLU A 163 -25.20 -0.22 3.45
N PHE A 164 -25.11 0.81 2.61
CA PHE A 164 -23.84 1.44 2.29
C PHE A 164 -23.99 2.89 1.81
N SER A 165 -22.85 3.58 1.73
CA SER A 165 -22.72 5.02 1.54
C SER A 165 -23.23 5.83 2.73
N SER A 166 -24.54 5.78 3.00
CA SER A 166 -25.21 6.38 4.16
C SER A 166 -24.67 7.77 4.56
N PRO A 167 -24.51 8.74 3.62
CA PRO A 167 -23.93 10.03 3.94
C PRO A 167 -24.88 10.88 4.79
N ASN A 168 -24.30 11.86 5.48
CA ASN A 168 -25.08 12.92 6.07
C ASN A 168 -25.40 13.98 5.00
N VAL A 169 -26.66 14.12 4.68
CA VAL A 169 -27.24 15.03 3.67
C VAL A 169 -26.96 16.51 3.95
N ALA A 170 -26.64 16.89 5.19
CA ALA A 170 -26.21 18.25 5.54
C ALA A 170 -24.71 18.50 5.30
N LYS A 171 -23.97 17.50 4.82
CA LYS A 171 -22.53 17.57 4.56
C LYS A 171 -22.22 17.15 3.12
N PRO A 172 -21.18 17.73 2.52
CA PRO A 172 -20.83 17.43 1.15
C PRO A 172 -20.21 16.04 1.03
N PHE A 173 -20.40 15.43 -0.12
CA PHE A 173 -19.87 14.11 -0.43
C PHE A 173 -18.36 14.20 -0.73
N HIS A 174 -17.52 14.03 0.30
CA HIS A 174 -16.06 13.96 0.15
C HIS A 174 -15.56 12.52 -0.09
N ALA A 175 -14.31 12.34 -0.50
CA ALA A 175 -13.72 11.02 -0.77
C ALA A 175 -13.57 10.08 0.44
N GLY A 176 -14.07 10.45 1.62
CA GLY A 176 -14.27 9.47 2.70
C GLY A 176 -15.50 8.59 2.46
N HIS A 177 -16.53 9.15 1.82
CA HIS A 177 -17.78 8.44 1.50
C HIS A 177 -17.62 7.49 0.31
N ILE A 178 -16.60 7.69 -0.56
CA ILE A 178 -16.36 6.80 -1.69
C ILE A 178 -16.13 5.36 -1.23
N ARG A 179 -15.42 5.15 -0.10
CA ARG A 179 -15.05 3.82 0.39
C ARG A 179 -16.28 2.96 0.66
N SER A 180 -17.18 3.45 1.51
CA SER A 180 -18.45 2.74 1.79
C SER A 180 -19.24 2.52 0.50
N THR A 181 -19.27 3.52 -0.37
CA THR A 181 -20.01 3.51 -1.64
C THR A 181 -19.56 2.37 -2.56
N ILE A 182 -18.27 2.29 -2.87
CA ILE A 182 -17.74 1.32 -3.82
C ILE A 182 -17.60 -0.07 -3.21
N ILE A 183 -17.28 -0.18 -1.92
CA ILE A 183 -17.22 -1.47 -1.22
C ILE A 183 -18.62 -2.07 -1.09
N GLY A 184 -19.62 -1.25 -0.80
CA GLY A 184 -21.02 -1.68 -0.73
C GLY A 184 -21.59 -2.09 -2.07
N SER A 185 -21.32 -1.32 -3.13
CA SER A 185 -21.66 -1.71 -4.50
C SER A 185 -21.01 -3.04 -4.90
N PHE A 186 -19.70 -3.19 -4.67
CA PHE A 186 -18.99 -4.45 -4.90
C PHE A 186 -19.62 -5.62 -4.13
N THR A 187 -19.92 -5.41 -2.85
CA THR A 187 -20.54 -6.43 -1.99
C THR A 187 -21.89 -6.86 -2.57
N ALA A 188 -22.75 -5.90 -2.89
CA ALA A 188 -24.04 -6.15 -3.53
C ALA A 188 -23.89 -6.93 -4.85
N ASN A 189 -22.97 -6.52 -5.72
CA ASN A 189 -22.72 -7.17 -7.01
C ASN A 189 -22.21 -8.61 -6.85
N VAL A 190 -21.36 -8.89 -5.84
CA VAL A 190 -20.88 -10.24 -5.55
C VAL A 190 -22.01 -11.14 -5.05
N TYR A 191 -22.89 -10.65 -4.18
CA TYR A 191 -24.05 -11.41 -3.71
C TYR A 191 -25.04 -11.69 -4.83
N GLU A 192 -25.35 -10.68 -5.66
CA GLU A 192 -26.21 -10.83 -6.83
C GLU A 192 -25.64 -11.84 -7.84
N ALA A 193 -24.33 -11.78 -8.09
CA ALA A 193 -23.66 -12.75 -8.95
C ALA A 193 -23.60 -14.17 -8.36
N ASN A 194 -23.86 -14.33 -7.06
CA ASN A 194 -24.03 -15.62 -6.38
C ASN A 194 -25.51 -15.95 -6.12
N GLY A 195 -26.42 -15.33 -6.87
CA GLY A 195 -27.82 -15.73 -6.96
C GLY A 195 -28.73 -15.19 -5.86
N TRP A 196 -28.26 -14.31 -4.99
CA TRP A 196 -29.08 -13.70 -3.93
C TRP A 196 -30.01 -12.61 -4.48
N GLU A 197 -31.15 -12.42 -3.84
CA GLU A 197 -31.98 -11.22 -4.02
C GLU A 197 -31.37 -10.10 -3.16
N VAL A 198 -30.86 -9.04 -3.81
CA VAL A 198 -30.11 -7.97 -3.13
C VAL A 198 -30.95 -6.70 -3.07
N LEU A 199 -31.11 -6.16 -1.86
CA LEU A 199 -31.67 -4.83 -1.61
C LEU A 199 -30.54 -3.88 -1.21
N ARG A 200 -30.28 -2.89 -2.04
CA ARG A 200 -29.31 -1.81 -1.83
C ARG A 200 -30.01 -0.66 -1.11
N ILE A 201 -29.69 -0.44 0.15
CA ILE A 201 -30.28 0.62 0.96
C ILE A 201 -29.25 1.71 1.25
N ASN A 202 -29.64 2.96 1.02
CA ASN A 202 -28.89 4.13 1.48
C ASN A 202 -29.58 4.70 2.72
N TYR A 203 -28.96 4.60 3.90
CA TYR A 203 -29.55 5.07 5.16
C TYR A 203 -29.01 6.47 5.47
N LEU A 204 -29.72 7.49 5.01
CA LEU A 204 -29.25 8.87 5.07
C LEU A 204 -29.24 9.41 6.51
N GLY A 205 -28.15 10.10 6.87
CA GLY A 205 -28.09 10.91 8.09
C GLY A 205 -28.89 12.19 7.93
N ASP A 206 -30.22 12.06 7.88
CA ASP A 206 -31.16 13.10 7.48
C ASP A 206 -31.95 13.74 8.63
N TRP A 207 -31.60 13.42 9.88
CA TRP A 207 -32.33 13.89 11.05
C TRP A 207 -31.39 14.39 12.15
N GLY A 208 -31.60 15.61 12.63
CA GLY A 208 -30.80 16.16 13.74
C GLY A 208 -30.65 17.67 13.71
N LYS A 209 -30.01 18.22 14.75
CA LYS A 209 -29.74 19.67 14.89
C LYS A 209 -29.03 20.30 13.69
N GLN A 210 -28.21 19.52 12.95
CA GLN A 210 -27.51 20.02 11.75
C GLN A 210 -28.51 20.53 10.69
N TYR A 211 -29.70 19.93 10.61
CA TYR A 211 -30.77 20.44 9.76
C TYR A 211 -31.38 21.73 10.27
N GLY A 212 -31.61 21.83 11.58
CA GLY A 212 -32.08 23.07 12.19
C GLY A 212 -31.13 24.24 11.89
N LEU A 213 -29.83 23.98 11.98
CA LEU A 213 -28.81 24.98 11.65
C LEU A 213 -28.83 25.35 10.15
N LEU A 214 -28.98 24.36 9.27
CA LEU A 214 -29.07 24.59 7.82
C LEU A 214 -30.34 25.36 7.44
N ALA A 215 -31.47 25.08 8.09
CA ALA A 215 -32.72 25.78 7.85
C ALA A 215 -32.65 27.24 8.31
N VAL A 216 -32.10 27.50 9.51
CA VAL A 216 -31.84 28.87 9.98
C VAL A 216 -30.91 29.61 9.01
N ALA A 217 -29.89 28.93 8.47
CA ALA A 217 -29.00 29.53 7.48
C ALA A 217 -29.75 29.90 6.18
N TYR A 218 -30.63 29.03 5.72
CA TYR A 218 -31.45 29.27 4.52
C TYR A 218 -32.46 30.40 4.73
N GLU A 219 -33.08 30.50 5.90
CA GLU A 219 -34.00 31.60 6.21
C GLU A 219 -33.29 32.96 6.23
N ARG A 220 -32.02 33.01 6.66
CA ARG A 220 -31.24 34.26 6.72
C ARG A 220 -30.66 34.66 5.36
N ASN A 221 -30.02 33.70 4.68
CA ASN A 221 -29.14 33.98 3.54
C ASN A 221 -29.45 33.10 2.31
N GLY A 222 -30.54 32.32 2.33
CA GLY A 222 -30.89 31.41 1.24
C GLY A 222 -31.41 32.13 0.00
N SER A 223 -30.99 31.66 -1.17
CA SER A 223 -31.56 32.04 -2.47
C SER A 223 -32.31 30.87 -3.08
N GLU A 224 -33.55 31.12 -3.49
CA GLU A 224 -34.41 30.15 -4.18
C GLU A 224 -33.90 29.82 -5.59
N GLU A 225 -33.23 30.77 -6.25
CA GLU A 225 -32.63 30.57 -7.58
C GLU A 225 -31.40 29.66 -7.50
N GLU A 226 -30.51 29.91 -6.54
CA GLU A 226 -29.30 29.11 -6.33
C GLU A 226 -29.64 27.69 -5.85
N LEU A 227 -30.66 27.56 -4.99
CA LEU A 227 -31.15 26.25 -4.53
C LEU A 227 -31.66 25.39 -5.69
N LYS A 228 -32.32 25.97 -6.71
CA LYS A 228 -32.75 25.23 -7.90
C LYS A 228 -31.60 24.86 -8.83
N LYS A 229 -30.58 25.71 -8.91
CA LYS A 229 -29.43 25.53 -9.81
C LYS A 229 -28.47 24.47 -9.31
N ASN A 230 -28.06 24.53 -8.04
CA ASN A 230 -27.20 23.52 -7.43
C ASN A 230 -27.51 23.39 -5.93
N PRO A 231 -28.49 22.53 -5.57
CA PRO A 231 -28.97 22.44 -4.20
C PRO A 231 -27.87 22.09 -3.20
N ILE A 232 -27.03 21.11 -3.50
CA ILE A 232 -25.98 20.64 -2.58
C ILE A 232 -24.92 21.72 -2.35
N ASP A 233 -24.44 22.36 -3.41
CA ASP A 233 -23.41 23.41 -3.29
C ASP A 233 -23.93 24.64 -2.53
N HIS A 234 -25.15 25.09 -2.84
CA HIS A 234 -25.77 26.21 -2.14
C HIS A 234 -26.02 25.91 -0.66
N LEU A 235 -26.64 24.76 -0.35
CA LEU A 235 -26.85 24.33 1.04
C LEU A 235 -25.53 24.14 1.79
N PHE A 236 -24.49 23.66 1.11
CA PHE A 236 -23.16 23.53 1.70
C PHE A 236 -22.54 24.89 2.02
N LYS A 237 -22.59 25.85 1.10
CA LYS A 237 -22.09 27.22 1.34
C LYS A 237 -22.79 27.87 2.54
N LEU A 238 -24.12 27.72 2.62
CA LEU A 238 -24.90 28.18 3.77
C LEU A 238 -24.47 27.48 5.05
N TYR A 239 -24.28 26.15 5.02
CA TYR A 239 -23.80 25.37 6.15
C TYR A 239 -22.42 25.83 6.63
N VAL A 240 -21.47 26.08 5.74
CA VAL A 240 -20.13 26.56 6.11
C VAL A 240 -20.21 27.94 6.74
N GLN A 241 -20.97 28.85 6.13
CA GLN A 241 -21.14 30.21 6.62
C GLN A 241 -21.76 30.21 8.02
N ILE A 242 -22.89 29.52 8.22
CA ILE A 242 -23.57 29.52 9.52
C ILE A 242 -22.75 28.84 10.62
N ASN A 243 -21.93 27.84 10.30
CA ASN A 243 -21.03 27.23 11.28
C ASN A 243 -19.90 28.18 11.69
N LYS A 244 -19.42 29.03 10.75
CA LYS A 244 -18.46 30.09 11.05
C LYS A 244 -19.11 31.14 11.95
N ASP A 245 -20.29 31.64 11.58
CA ASP A 245 -21.05 32.62 12.35
C ASP A 245 -21.34 32.11 13.77
N MET A 246 -21.78 30.86 13.90
CA MET A 246 -22.04 30.21 15.19
C MET A 246 -20.77 30.05 16.02
N LYS A 247 -19.61 29.80 15.40
CA LYS A 247 -18.35 29.68 16.13
C LYS A 247 -17.91 31.05 16.69
N GLU A 248 -17.97 32.09 15.87
CA GLU A 248 -17.64 33.46 16.26
C GLU A 248 -18.59 33.96 17.37
N GLU A 249 -19.88 33.68 17.25
CA GLU A 249 -20.89 33.99 18.28
C GLU A 249 -20.60 33.25 19.60
N ASN A 250 -20.32 31.95 19.54
CA ASN A 250 -20.01 31.16 20.75
C ASN A 250 -18.71 31.63 21.43
N GLU A 251 -17.69 32.01 20.66
CA GLU A 251 -16.45 32.58 21.21
C GLU A 251 -16.71 33.94 21.88
N ALA A 252 -17.57 34.78 21.29
CA ALA A 252 -17.98 36.05 21.88
C ALA A 252 -18.81 35.86 23.17
N ILE A 253 -19.78 34.93 23.17
CA ILE A 253 -20.57 34.59 24.37
C ILE A 253 -19.65 34.06 25.47
N LYS A 254 -18.70 33.18 25.13
CA LYS A 254 -17.75 32.64 26.10
C LYS A 254 -16.87 33.74 26.71
N ALA A 255 -16.35 34.66 25.90
CA ALA A 255 -15.54 35.77 26.37
C ALA A 255 -16.32 36.69 27.33
N LYS A 256 -17.58 37.01 27.01
CA LYS A 256 -18.46 37.80 27.89
C LYS A 256 -18.79 37.09 29.20
N LYS A 257 -19.01 35.77 29.14
CA LYS A 257 -19.24 34.92 30.31
C LYS A 257 -18.02 34.85 31.23
N GLU A 258 -16.82 34.75 30.64
CA GLU A 258 -15.54 34.81 31.37
C GLU A 258 -15.26 36.20 31.96
N ALA A 259 -15.79 37.27 31.33
CA ALA A 259 -15.76 38.64 31.86
C ALA A 259 -16.82 38.92 32.96
N GLY A 260 -17.67 37.95 33.29
CA GLY A 260 -18.70 38.09 34.33
C GLY A 260 -19.96 38.84 33.89
N GLU A 261 -20.16 39.05 32.59
CA GLU A 261 -21.39 39.64 32.04
C GLU A 261 -22.54 38.61 32.04
N ASP A 262 -23.78 39.09 32.20
CA ASP A 262 -24.97 38.25 31.99
C ASP A 262 -25.16 37.97 30.50
N VAL A 263 -24.95 36.71 30.12
CA VAL A 263 -25.08 36.22 28.74
C VAL A 263 -26.38 35.47 28.50
N SER A 264 -27.30 35.41 29.46
CA SER A 264 -28.50 34.56 29.40
C SER A 264 -29.37 34.87 28.17
N GLU A 265 -29.53 36.15 27.83
CA GLU A 265 -30.31 36.58 26.65
C GLU A 265 -29.57 36.30 25.33
N LEU A 266 -28.23 36.38 25.33
CA LEU A 266 -27.40 36.02 24.18
C LEU A 266 -27.40 34.51 23.94
N GLU A 267 -27.35 33.70 24.99
CA GLU A 267 -27.46 32.24 24.90
C GLU A 267 -28.85 31.82 24.38
N ALA A 268 -29.94 32.46 24.88
CA ALA A 268 -31.31 32.15 24.49
C ALA A 268 -31.66 32.49 23.02
N ASN A 269 -30.96 33.47 22.44
CA ASN A 269 -31.10 33.90 21.05
C ASN A 269 -29.97 33.42 20.12
N SER A 270 -29.01 32.66 20.66
CA SER A 270 -27.88 32.12 19.90
C SER A 270 -28.32 31.26 18.73
N LEU A 271 -27.48 31.18 17.70
CA LEU A 271 -27.66 30.28 16.56
C LEU A 271 -27.75 28.81 17.01
N ASP A 272 -27.06 28.45 18.09
CA ASP A 272 -27.15 27.11 18.70
C ASP A 272 -28.57 26.80 19.17
N GLU A 273 -29.19 27.75 19.88
CA GLU A 273 -30.53 27.62 20.44
C GLU A 273 -31.61 27.72 19.36
N GLN A 274 -31.45 28.59 18.37
CA GLN A 274 -32.35 28.64 17.21
C GLN A 274 -32.36 27.30 16.44
N ALA A 275 -31.19 26.70 16.20
CA ALA A 275 -31.09 25.39 15.58
C ALA A 275 -31.74 24.27 16.42
N ARG A 276 -31.65 24.35 17.75
CA ARG A 276 -32.33 23.41 18.66
C ARG A 276 -33.85 23.57 18.63
N LYS A 277 -34.35 24.81 18.65
CA LYS A 277 -35.79 25.12 18.53
C LYS A 277 -36.34 24.59 17.21
N TYR A 278 -35.65 24.83 16.10
CA TYR A 278 -36.03 24.30 14.79
C TYR A 278 -36.09 22.76 14.80
N PHE A 279 -35.05 22.10 15.34
CA PHE A 279 -35.05 20.64 15.44
C PHE A 279 -36.18 20.11 16.34
N ARG A 280 -36.53 20.82 17.43
CA ARG A 280 -37.69 20.47 18.25
C ARG A 280 -39.00 20.57 17.47
N HIS A 281 -39.19 21.61 16.66
CA HIS A 281 -40.36 21.70 15.79
C HIS A 281 -40.42 20.54 14.77
N MET A 282 -39.26 20.06 14.28
CA MET A 282 -39.21 18.86 13.44
C MET A 282 -39.68 17.61 14.21
N THR A 283 -39.24 17.43 15.46
CA THR A 283 -39.67 16.28 16.29
C THR A 283 -41.14 16.35 16.68
N ASP A 284 -41.67 17.57 16.87
CA ASP A 284 -43.08 17.82 17.16
C ASP A 284 -43.97 17.72 15.90
N ARG A 285 -43.36 17.45 14.74
CA ARG A 285 -44.00 17.30 13.43
C ARG A 285 -44.74 18.54 12.95
N ASP A 286 -44.20 19.73 13.23
CA ASP A 286 -44.70 20.97 12.64
C ASP A 286 -44.68 20.90 11.11
N GLU A 287 -45.83 21.12 10.48
CA GLU A 287 -46.03 20.88 9.05
C GLU A 287 -45.09 21.74 8.18
N ARG A 288 -44.91 23.02 8.56
CA ARG A 288 -44.08 23.96 7.81
C ARG A 288 -42.61 23.56 7.87
N THR A 289 -42.14 23.24 9.07
CA THR A 289 -40.76 22.81 9.34
C THR A 289 -40.44 21.48 8.63
N LEU A 290 -41.36 20.52 8.68
CA LEU A 290 -41.23 19.25 7.96
C LEU A 290 -41.25 19.42 6.44
N ALA A 291 -42.10 20.30 5.90
CA ALA A 291 -42.14 20.57 4.46
C ALA A 291 -40.81 21.14 3.96
N GLN A 292 -40.19 22.06 4.72
CA GLN A 292 -38.88 22.62 4.38
C GLN A 292 -37.77 21.56 4.46
N TRP A 293 -37.77 20.74 5.51
CA TRP A 293 -36.83 19.62 5.65
C TRP A 293 -36.95 18.61 4.50
N GLN A 294 -38.18 18.17 4.19
CA GLN A 294 -38.46 17.22 3.12
C GLN A 294 -37.96 17.75 1.78
N ARG A 295 -38.19 19.04 1.52
CA ARG A 295 -37.67 19.71 0.32
C ARG A 295 -36.16 19.63 0.20
N PHE A 296 -35.41 19.91 1.27
CA PHE A 296 -33.94 19.78 1.26
C PHE A 296 -33.51 18.34 1.06
N ARG A 297 -34.18 17.39 1.73
CA ARG A 297 -33.90 15.96 1.59
C ARG A 297 -34.09 15.48 0.15
N ASP A 298 -35.20 15.83 -0.49
CA ASP A 298 -35.53 15.38 -1.85
C ASP A 298 -34.56 15.95 -2.90
N LEU A 299 -34.18 17.23 -2.76
CA LEU A 299 -33.17 17.84 -3.63
C LEU A 299 -31.79 17.18 -3.45
N SER A 300 -31.40 16.86 -2.22
CA SER A 300 -30.14 16.14 -1.96
C SER A 300 -30.17 14.72 -2.53
N ILE A 301 -31.29 14.00 -2.43
CA ILE A 301 -31.44 12.65 -3.01
C ILE A 301 -31.32 12.69 -4.53
N ALA A 302 -31.99 13.63 -5.21
CA ALA A 302 -31.92 13.77 -6.66
C ALA A 302 -30.46 13.97 -7.11
N ARG A 303 -29.69 14.81 -6.41
CA ARG A 303 -28.28 15.03 -6.73
C ARG A 303 -27.41 13.81 -6.40
N TYR A 304 -27.68 13.11 -5.30
CA TYR A 304 -26.98 11.87 -5.00
C TYR A 304 -27.22 10.79 -6.06
N GLN A 305 -28.45 10.67 -6.59
CA GLN A 305 -28.76 9.74 -7.67
C GLN A 305 -27.87 9.98 -8.90
N GLU A 306 -27.59 11.24 -9.25
CA GLU A 306 -26.66 11.58 -10.32
C GLU A 306 -25.23 11.11 -10.02
N THR A 307 -24.70 11.42 -8.83
CA THR A 307 -23.35 11.00 -8.41
C THR A 307 -23.22 9.48 -8.37
N TYR A 308 -24.20 8.76 -7.83
CA TYR A 308 -24.20 7.30 -7.80
C TYR A 308 -24.35 6.68 -9.19
N SER A 309 -25.19 7.26 -10.06
CA SER A 309 -25.34 6.81 -11.44
C SER A 309 -24.05 6.93 -12.24
N ARG A 310 -23.27 8.00 -12.01
CA ARG A 310 -21.91 8.16 -12.58
C ARG A 310 -20.96 7.04 -12.16
N LEU A 311 -21.13 6.50 -10.95
CA LEU A 311 -20.42 5.31 -10.45
C LEU A 311 -21.05 3.97 -10.86
N GLY A 312 -22.13 3.97 -11.66
CA GLY A 312 -22.86 2.77 -12.03
C GLY A 312 -23.62 2.13 -10.85
N ILE A 313 -23.98 2.93 -9.84
CA ILE A 313 -24.66 2.48 -8.63
C ILE A 313 -26.11 2.94 -8.64
N HIS A 314 -27.02 2.01 -8.33
CA HIS A 314 -28.43 2.26 -8.12
C HIS A 314 -28.83 1.76 -6.71
N PHE A 315 -29.61 2.54 -5.98
CA PHE A 315 -30.19 2.15 -4.71
C PHE A 315 -31.67 1.79 -4.87
N ASP A 316 -32.10 0.72 -4.23
CA ASP A 316 -33.50 0.28 -4.24
C ASP A 316 -34.33 1.12 -3.26
N GLU A 317 -33.71 1.63 -2.19
CA GLU A 317 -34.36 2.48 -1.19
C GLU A 317 -33.41 3.55 -0.65
N TYR A 318 -33.89 4.81 -0.62
CA TYR A 318 -33.29 5.91 0.11
C TYR A 318 -34.00 6.08 1.45
N SER A 319 -33.56 5.32 2.44
CA SER A 319 -34.01 5.38 3.83
C SER A 319 -33.30 6.53 4.57
N GLY A 320 -33.59 6.71 5.86
CA GLY A 320 -32.89 7.70 6.67
C GLY A 320 -33.29 7.66 8.13
N GLU A 321 -32.48 8.28 8.97
CA GLU A 321 -32.73 8.40 10.40
C GLU A 321 -34.11 8.96 10.72
N SER A 322 -34.61 9.86 9.88
CA SER A 322 -35.93 10.50 9.96
C SER A 322 -37.12 9.54 9.90
N GLN A 323 -36.93 8.35 9.30
CA GLN A 323 -38.00 7.37 9.11
C GLN A 323 -38.31 6.61 10.41
N VAL A 324 -37.41 6.67 11.40
CA VAL A 324 -37.63 6.10 12.72
C VAL A 324 -38.36 7.10 13.61
N SER A 325 -39.63 6.82 13.90
CA SER A 325 -40.48 7.65 14.75
C SER A 325 -39.99 7.70 16.21
N GLU A 326 -40.17 8.85 16.88
CA GLU A 326 -39.92 9.01 18.32
C GLU A 326 -40.76 8.04 19.17
N GLU A 327 -42.00 7.74 18.75
CA GLU A 327 -42.86 6.77 19.43
C GLU A 327 -42.23 5.36 19.45
N SER A 328 -41.69 4.91 18.33
CA SER A 328 -41.01 3.62 18.23
C SER A 328 -39.77 3.57 19.12
N MET A 329 -38.99 4.66 19.18
CA MET A 329 -37.84 4.75 20.07
C MET A 329 -38.24 4.78 21.55
N ALA A 330 -39.36 5.44 21.90
CA ALA A 330 -39.89 5.43 23.26
C ALA A 330 -40.35 4.02 23.66
N LYS A 331 -41.08 3.32 22.78
CA LYS A 331 -41.46 1.91 22.98
C LYS A 331 -40.23 1.01 23.16
N MET A 332 -39.18 1.23 22.37
CA MET A 332 -37.93 0.48 22.49
C MET A 332 -37.21 0.75 23.83
N ALA A 333 -37.21 1.99 24.31
CA ALA A 333 -36.66 2.32 25.62
C ALA A 333 -37.39 1.60 26.76
N GLU A 334 -38.73 1.51 26.70
CA GLU A 334 -39.51 0.73 27.67
C GLU A 334 -39.23 -0.76 27.58
N GLN A 335 -39.06 -1.31 26.37
CA GLN A 335 -38.67 -2.72 26.19
C GLN A 335 -37.29 -3.03 26.79
N LEU A 336 -36.31 -2.15 26.56
CA LEU A 336 -34.96 -2.25 27.14
C LEU A 336 -35.02 -2.23 28.67
N LYS A 337 -35.86 -1.37 29.25
CA LYS A 337 -36.10 -1.29 30.70
C LYS A 337 -36.78 -2.56 31.23
N ALA A 338 -37.84 -3.02 30.58
CA ALA A 338 -38.58 -4.23 30.97
C ALA A 338 -37.72 -5.50 30.91
N LYS A 339 -36.74 -5.56 30.00
CA LYS A 339 -35.76 -6.65 29.90
C LYS A 339 -34.61 -6.55 30.91
N GLY A 340 -34.55 -5.49 31.72
CA GLY A 340 -33.47 -5.28 32.69
C GLY A 340 -32.10 -4.98 32.06
N VAL A 341 -32.08 -4.51 30.80
CA VAL A 341 -30.84 -4.24 30.05
C VAL A 341 -30.31 -2.84 30.35
N THR A 342 -31.17 -1.92 30.76
CA THR A 342 -30.80 -0.54 31.05
C THR A 342 -30.76 -0.25 32.54
N ARG A 343 -29.87 0.67 32.94
CA ARG A 343 -29.87 1.32 34.25
C ARG A 343 -29.96 2.84 34.10
N GLU A 344 -30.49 3.48 35.13
CA GLU A 344 -30.49 4.95 35.23
C GLU A 344 -29.25 5.40 36.01
N ASP A 345 -28.56 6.42 35.51
CA ASP A 345 -27.44 7.08 36.20
C ASP A 345 -27.55 8.60 35.99
N ASN A 346 -27.71 9.35 37.08
CA ASN A 346 -27.83 10.81 37.08
C ASN A 346 -28.90 11.35 36.10
N GLY A 347 -30.02 10.65 35.94
CA GLY A 347 -31.13 10.99 35.04
C GLY A 347 -30.95 10.58 33.57
N ALA A 348 -29.82 9.97 33.22
CA ALA A 348 -29.60 9.38 31.90
C ALA A 348 -29.83 7.87 31.93
N VAL A 349 -30.18 7.28 30.77
CA VAL A 349 -30.40 5.82 30.65
C VAL A 349 -29.24 5.21 29.87
N LEU A 350 -28.60 4.21 30.47
CA LEU A 350 -27.39 3.57 29.96
C LEU A 350 -27.52 2.06 29.93
N VAL A 351 -26.72 1.44 29.09
CA VAL A 351 -26.51 0.00 29.05
C VAL A 351 -25.06 -0.26 29.46
N ASP A 352 -24.87 -1.05 30.52
CA ASP A 352 -23.56 -1.45 31.01
C ASP A 352 -23.30 -2.92 30.67
N PHE A 353 -22.64 -3.16 29.53
CA PHE A 353 -22.34 -4.53 29.08
C PHE A 353 -21.38 -5.26 30.02
N THR A 354 -20.60 -4.54 30.85
CA THR A 354 -19.69 -5.17 31.81
C THR A 354 -20.44 -5.88 32.94
N GLN A 355 -21.67 -5.45 33.23
CA GLN A 355 -22.55 -6.06 34.23
C GLN A 355 -23.47 -7.12 33.60
N LEU A 356 -23.88 -6.90 32.35
CA LEU A 356 -24.80 -7.81 31.65
C LEU A 356 -24.11 -9.06 31.09
N LEU A 357 -22.81 -8.98 30.77
CA LEU A 357 -22.07 -10.05 30.11
C LEU A 357 -20.78 -10.37 30.88
N PRO A 358 -20.52 -11.65 31.20
CA PRO A 358 -19.32 -12.03 31.90
C PRO A 358 -18.06 -11.94 31.02
N GLY A 359 -16.91 -11.73 31.65
CA GLY A 359 -15.61 -11.93 31.03
C GLY A 359 -15.16 -10.80 30.09
N LYS A 360 -14.51 -11.18 28.97
CA LYS A 360 -13.87 -10.23 28.04
C LYS A 360 -14.86 -9.51 27.14
N GLU A 361 -15.97 -10.15 26.80
CA GLU A 361 -16.99 -9.60 25.89
C GLU A 361 -17.63 -8.33 26.47
N GLY A 362 -18.13 -8.39 27.70
CA GLY A 362 -18.70 -7.22 28.39
C GLY A 362 -17.69 -6.08 28.54
N LYS A 363 -16.43 -6.38 28.86
CA LYS A 363 -15.35 -5.38 28.98
C LYS A 363 -15.00 -4.68 27.66
N GLN A 364 -15.11 -5.38 26.53
CA GLN A 364 -14.85 -4.79 25.21
C GLN A 364 -15.99 -3.87 24.77
N LEU A 365 -17.23 -4.24 25.07
CA LEU A 365 -18.41 -3.44 24.73
C LEU A 365 -18.60 -2.24 25.65
N GLY A 366 -18.15 -2.33 26.91
CA GLY A 366 -18.12 -1.20 27.85
C GLY A 366 -19.50 -0.71 28.26
N VAL A 367 -19.67 0.61 28.34
CA VAL A 367 -20.94 1.27 28.70
C VAL A 367 -21.36 2.18 27.56
N THR A 368 -22.65 2.17 27.23
CA THR A 368 -23.21 3.03 26.19
C THR A 368 -24.46 3.76 26.65
N LEU A 369 -24.68 4.95 26.10
CA LEU A 369 -25.79 5.82 26.44
C LEU A 369 -26.93 5.56 25.44
N VAL A 370 -28.13 5.28 25.94
CA VAL A 370 -29.31 5.06 25.07
C VAL A 370 -30.29 6.24 25.12
N ARG A 371 -30.31 6.99 26.22
CA ARG A 371 -31.09 8.23 26.38
C ARG A 371 -30.37 9.23 27.27
N LYS A 372 -30.37 10.50 26.86
CA LYS A 372 -29.80 11.62 27.63
C LYS A 372 -30.71 12.04 28.79
N LYS A 373 -30.17 12.89 29.68
CA LYS A 373 -30.93 13.49 30.80
C LYS A 373 -32.13 14.32 30.37
N ASP A 374 -32.07 14.92 29.18
CA ASP A 374 -33.14 15.71 28.59
C ASP A 374 -34.23 14.85 27.91
N GLY A 375 -34.15 13.52 28.03
CA GLY A 375 -35.10 12.59 27.42
C GLY A 375 -34.82 12.25 25.95
N THR A 376 -33.84 12.89 25.31
CA THR A 376 -33.53 12.68 23.89
C THR A 376 -32.94 11.27 23.67
N ALA A 377 -33.55 10.49 22.77
CA ALA A 377 -33.03 9.20 22.33
C ALA A 377 -31.78 9.38 21.46
N LEU A 378 -30.86 8.42 21.51
CA LEU A 378 -29.60 8.45 20.76
C LEU A 378 -29.59 7.50 19.57
N TYR A 379 -28.56 7.63 18.72
CA TYR A 379 -28.37 6.85 17.50
C TYR A 379 -28.53 5.34 17.73
N LEU A 380 -28.01 4.80 18.83
CA LEU A 380 -28.09 3.36 19.11
C LEU A 380 -29.54 2.87 19.25
N THR A 381 -30.39 3.62 19.95
CA THR A 381 -31.82 3.28 20.09
C THR A 381 -32.54 3.36 18.75
N ARG A 382 -32.17 4.35 17.92
CA ARG A 382 -32.70 4.52 16.55
C ARG A 382 -32.33 3.33 15.68
N ASP A 383 -31.07 2.92 15.69
CA ASP A 383 -30.56 1.82 14.87
C ASP A 383 -31.14 0.46 15.28
N ILE A 384 -31.46 0.25 16.56
CA ILE A 384 -32.20 -0.95 17.01
C ILE A 384 -33.59 -0.97 16.38
N CYS A 385 -34.31 0.16 16.44
CA CYS A 385 -35.65 0.27 15.86
C CYS A 385 -35.60 0.04 14.34
N GLU A 386 -34.63 0.63 13.66
CA GLU A 386 -34.45 0.51 12.22
C GLU A 386 -34.12 -0.94 11.81
N LEU A 387 -33.19 -1.60 12.50
CA LEU A 387 -32.83 -2.98 12.22
C LEU A 387 -34.03 -3.92 12.38
N LEU A 388 -34.77 -3.80 13.49
CA LEU A 388 -35.95 -4.62 13.72
C LEU A 388 -37.08 -4.29 12.73
N GLY A 389 -37.25 -3.01 12.39
CA GLY A 389 -38.20 -2.55 11.37
C GLY A 389 -37.88 -3.13 9.99
N ARG A 390 -36.61 -3.14 9.58
CA ARG A 390 -36.15 -3.78 8.34
C ARG A 390 -36.37 -5.27 8.35
N TYR A 391 -36.12 -5.93 9.48
CA TYR A 391 -36.40 -7.36 9.60
C TYR A 391 -37.89 -7.64 9.43
N GLU A 392 -38.75 -6.82 10.03
CA GLU A 392 -40.19 -6.96 9.89
C GLU A 392 -40.66 -6.72 8.45
N LYS A 393 -40.16 -5.65 7.81
CA LYS A 393 -40.52 -5.26 6.45
C LYS A 393 -40.04 -6.26 5.39
N TYR A 394 -38.80 -6.73 5.50
CA TYR A 394 -38.14 -7.47 4.44
C TYR A 394 -37.95 -8.96 4.70
N LYS A 395 -38.03 -9.39 5.96
CA LYS A 395 -37.74 -10.77 6.42
C LYS A 395 -36.45 -11.30 5.81
N PHE A 396 -35.39 -10.48 5.85
CA PHE A 396 -34.12 -10.80 5.20
C PHE A 396 -33.44 -12.04 5.81
N ASP A 397 -32.64 -12.71 4.98
CA ASP A 397 -31.83 -13.87 5.36
C ASP A 397 -30.43 -13.44 5.83
N HIS A 398 -29.92 -12.31 5.33
CA HIS A 398 -28.67 -11.70 5.75
C HIS A 398 -28.75 -10.17 5.62
N MET A 399 -27.98 -9.44 6.42
CA MET A 399 -27.88 -7.99 6.33
C MET A 399 -26.44 -7.54 6.57
N ILE A 400 -25.92 -6.73 5.65
CA ILE A 400 -24.57 -6.19 5.72
C ILE A 400 -24.64 -4.68 5.95
N TYR A 401 -23.89 -4.23 6.95
CA TYR A 401 -23.58 -2.84 7.21
C TYR A 401 -22.18 -2.51 6.70
N VAL A 402 -22.07 -1.66 5.68
CA VAL A 402 -20.76 -1.21 5.14
C VAL A 402 -20.38 0.13 5.76
N VAL A 403 -19.78 0.07 6.95
CA VAL A 403 -19.52 1.26 7.79
C VAL A 403 -18.04 1.33 8.18
N GLY A 404 -17.45 2.52 8.23
CA GLY A 404 -16.03 2.70 8.55
C GLY A 404 -15.63 2.10 9.91
N ALA A 405 -14.36 1.69 10.05
CA ALA A 405 -13.85 0.99 11.23
C ALA A 405 -13.94 1.80 12.54
N ALA A 406 -14.07 3.13 12.44
CA ALA A 406 -14.35 4.00 13.60
C ALA A 406 -15.65 3.65 14.33
N GLN A 407 -16.60 2.97 13.65
CA GLN A 407 -17.89 2.56 14.21
C GLN A 407 -17.95 1.08 14.62
N ASN A 408 -16.80 0.38 14.69
CA ASN A 408 -16.75 -1.03 15.10
C ASN A 408 -17.44 -1.27 16.46
N LEU A 409 -17.18 -0.38 17.44
CA LEU A 409 -17.76 -0.50 18.78
C LEU A 409 -19.29 -0.32 18.74
N HIS A 410 -19.76 0.70 18.01
CA HIS A 410 -21.19 1.00 17.88
C HIS A 410 -21.98 -0.17 17.32
N LEU A 411 -21.55 -0.76 16.20
CA LEU A 411 -22.27 -1.91 15.62
C LEU A 411 -22.15 -3.18 16.45
N SER A 412 -21.02 -3.37 17.15
CA SER A 412 -20.89 -4.48 18.10
C SER A 412 -21.87 -4.35 19.27
N GLN A 413 -22.05 -3.12 19.78
CA GLN A 413 -23.06 -2.81 20.81
C GLN A 413 -24.49 -2.99 20.27
N LEU A 414 -24.76 -2.56 19.04
CA LEU A 414 -26.06 -2.71 18.38
C LEU A 414 -26.47 -4.18 18.28
N PHE A 415 -25.62 -5.02 17.69
CA PHE A 415 -25.94 -6.44 17.50
C PHE A 415 -26.12 -7.15 18.84
N LYS A 416 -25.28 -6.82 19.84
CA LYS A 416 -25.42 -7.39 21.18
C LYS A 416 -26.71 -6.95 21.87
N LEU A 417 -27.14 -5.70 21.71
CA LEU A 417 -28.41 -5.24 22.26
C LEU A 417 -29.60 -5.94 21.65
N VAL A 418 -29.58 -6.17 20.35
CA VAL A 418 -30.63 -6.92 19.63
C VAL A 418 -30.70 -8.36 20.14
N GLU A 419 -29.56 -8.99 20.41
CA GLU A 419 -29.49 -10.30 21.06
C GLU A 419 -30.10 -10.27 22.47
N LEU A 420 -29.71 -9.32 23.33
CA LEU A 420 -30.22 -9.18 24.70
C LEU A 420 -31.72 -8.86 24.76
N LEU A 421 -32.27 -8.23 23.73
CA LEU A 421 -33.71 -8.00 23.59
C LEU A 421 -34.50 -9.28 23.22
N GLY A 422 -33.80 -10.36 22.86
CA GLY A 422 -34.39 -11.65 22.49
C GLY A 422 -34.47 -11.89 20.98
N HIS A 423 -33.79 -11.09 20.17
CA HIS A 423 -33.75 -11.22 18.71
C HIS A 423 -32.40 -11.78 18.21
N GLU A 424 -31.87 -12.80 18.91
CA GLU A 424 -30.59 -13.45 18.59
C GLU A 424 -30.51 -13.92 17.12
N GLU A 425 -31.59 -14.48 16.59
CA GLU A 425 -31.64 -14.94 15.20
C GLU A 425 -31.56 -13.79 14.17
N VAL A 426 -31.97 -12.58 14.54
CA VAL A 426 -31.80 -11.38 13.70
C VAL A 426 -30.37 -10.88 13.80
N ALA A 427 -29.81 -10.84 15.02
CA ALA A 427 -28.42 -10.41 15.27
C ALA A 427 -27.41 -11.30 14.52
N LYS A 428 -27.60 -12.63 14.51
CA LYS A 428 -26.73 -13.59 13.78
C LYS A 428 -26.72 -13.39 12.26
N LYS A 429 -27.79 -12.81 11.70
CA LYS A 429 -27.91 -12.45 10.28
C LYS A 429 -27.27 -11.11 9.95
N CYS A 430 -26.80 -10.35 10.94
CA CYS A 430 -26.20 -9.05 10.72
C CYS A 430 -24.68 -9.17 10.67
N GLN A 431 -24.06 -8.45 9.73
CA GLN A 431 -22.62 -8.44 9.54
C GLN A 431 -22.11 -7.02 9.33
N HIS A 432 -21.06 -6.65 10.07
CA HIS A 432 -20.32 -5.42 9.82
C HIS A 432 -19.17 -5.67 8.84
N VAL A 433 -19.24 -5.04 7.67
CA VAL A 433 -18.13 -4.97 6.71
C VAL A 433 -17.44 -3.61 6.89
N ASN A 434 -16.36 -3.62 7.67
CA ASN A 434 -15.62 -2.41 7.99
C ASN A 434 -14.53 -2.05 6.96
N PHE A 435 -14.06 -0.80 7.01
CA PHE A 435 -12.98 -0.29 6.17
C PHE A 435 -12.18 0.83 6.88
N GLY A 436 -10.91 1.01 6.48
CA GLY A 436 -10.00 2.03 7.01
C GLY A 436 -10.26 3.44 6.44
N LEU A 437 -9.61 4.45 7.00
CA LEU A 437 -9.82 5.85 6.64
C LEU A 437 -8.97 6.29 5.44
N VAL A 438 -9.52 7.21 4.64
CA VAL A 438 -8.72 7.97 3.68
C VAL A 438 -8.09 9.15 4.40
N ARG A 439 -6.76 9.14 4.49
CA ARG A 439 -5.94 10.17 5.13
C ARG A 439 -5.65 11.31 4.13
N GLY A 440 -5.31 12.49 4.67
CA GLY A 440 -5.01 13.69 3.87
C GLY A 440 -6.20 14.63 3.64
N MET A 441 -7.43 14.25 4.00
CA MET A 441 -8.62 15.10 3.87
C MET A 441 -9.13 15.59 5.21
N SER A 442 -9.38 16.91 5.33
CA SER A 442 -10.01 17.50 6.50
C SER A 442 -10.87 18.71 6.15
N THR A 443 -12.18 18.61 6.46
CA THR A 443 -13.12 19.73 6.32
C THR A 443 -12.75 20.91 7.23
N ARG A 444 -12.17 20.64 8.41
CA ARG A 444 -11.77 21.68 9.38
C ARG A 444 -10.47 22.41 9.00
N LYS A 445 -9.62 21.79 8.17
CA LYS A 445 -8.36 22.39 7.68
C LYS A 445 -8.47 22.94 6.26
N GLY A 446 -9.65 22.88 5.63
CA GLY A 446 -9.85 23.33 4.25
C GLY A 446 -9.23 22.45 3.16
N THR A 447 -8.71 21.26 3.50
CA THR A 447 -8.06 20.34 2.54
C THR A 447 -9.01 19.28 1.97
N ALA A 448 -10.31 19.37 2.27
CA ALA A 448 -11.30 18.44 1.74
C ALA A 448 -11.64 18.80 0.28
N LYS A 449 -11.30 17.89 -0.65
CA LYS A 449 -11.82 17.93 -2.01
C LYS A 449 -13.16 17.18 -2.08
N PHE A 450 -14.11 17.71 -2.87
CA PHE A 450 -15.34 16.98 -3.15
C PHE A 450 -15.07 15.81 -4.10
N LEU A 451 -15.92 14.80 -4.02
CA LEU A 451 -15.76 13.63 -4.87
C LEU A 451 -15.95 13.98 -6.36
N ASP A 452 -16.93 14.83 -6.66
CA ASP A 452 -17.18 15.31 -8.02
C ASP A 452 -15.94 16.03 -8.60
N ASP A 453 -15.25 16.84 -7.79
CA ASP A 453 -14.01 17.51 -8.18
C ASP A 453 -12.89 16.50 -8.45
N ILE A 454 -12.74 15.49 -7.59
CA ILE A 454 -11.73 14.44 -7.78
C ILE A 454 -11.97 13.69 -9.10
N PHE A 455 -13.22 13.35 -9.40
CA PHE A 455 -13.55 12.70 -10.67
C PHE A 455 -13.33 13.63 -11.86
N ALA A 456 -13.69 14.91 -11.76
CA ALA A 456 -13.42 15.89 -12.80
C ALA A 456 -11.91 16.03 -13.05
N ASP A 457 -11.10 16.26 -12.00
CA ASP A 457 -9.64 16.36 -12.08
C ASP A 457 -9.02 15.13 -12.76
N CYS A 458 -9.46 13.92 -12.36
CA CYS A 458 -8.99 12.67 -12.95
C CYS A 458 -9.44 12.53 -14.42
N ALA A 459 -10.68 12.91 -14.74
CA ALA A 459 -11.22 12.85 -16.09
C ALA A 459 -10.45 13.81 -17.01
N ASP A 460 -10.23 15.05 -16.59
CA ASP A 460 -9.48 16.06 -17.34
C ASP A 460 -8.05 15.59 -17.60
N TYR A 461 -7.38 15.04 -16.58
CA TYR A 461 -6.06 14.45 -16.75
C TYR A 461 -6.06 13.31 -17.79
N MET A 462 -7.02 12.39 -17.70
CA MET A 462 -7.14 11.29 -18.65
C MET A 462 -7.46 11.79 -20.06
N HIS A 463 -8.27 12.83 -20.18
CA HIS A 463 -8.64 13.42 -21.46
C HIS A 463 -7.43 14.02 -22.16
N GLU A 464 -6.62 14.79 -21.44
CA GLU A 464 -5.37 15.35 -21.95
C GLU A 464 -4.39 14.26 -22.39
N LYS A 465 -4.28 13.15 -21.63
CA LYS A 465 -3.47 12.01 -22.04
C LYS A 465 -4.01 11.32 -23.29
N MET A 466 -5.33 11.22 -23.44
CA MET A 466 -5.94 10.64 -24.63
C MET A 466 -5.68 11.47 -25.90
N LYS A 467 -5.60 12.80 -25.79
CA LYS A 467 -5.33 13.69 -26.93
C LYS A 467 -3.95 13.47 -27.56
N GLN A 468 -2.98 12.92 -26.81
CA GLN A 468 -1.61 12.71 -27.28
C GLN A 468 -1.48 11.70 -28.45
N ASN A 469 -2.50 10.90 -28.74
CA ASN A 469 -2.50 9.99 -29.88
C ASN A 469 -3.76 10.21 -30.73
N GLU A 470 -3.64 11.20 -31.61
CA GLU A 470 -4.68 11.73 -32.49
C GLU A 470 -5.39 10.64 -33.30
N ALA A 471 -4.63 9.68 -33.85
CA ALA A 471 -5.17 8.62 -34.70
C ALA A 471 -6.16 7.70 -33.96
N LYS A 472 -5.93 7.44 -32.67
CA LYS A 472 -6.88 6.68 -31.85
C LYS A 472 -7.95 7.55 -31.22
N TYR A 473 -7.60 8.79 -30.86
CA TYR A 473 -8.54 9.76 -30.34
C TYR A 473 -9.70 10.01 -31.32
N ALA A 474 -9.40 10.17 -32.62
CA ALA A 474 -10.41 10.35 -33.67
C ALA A 474 -11.39 9.18 -33.84
N GLN A 475 -11.06 7.98 -33.33
CA GLN A 475 -11.93 6.81 -33.41
C GLN A 475 -12.89 6.68 -32.21
N ILE A 476 -12.73 7.56 -31.20
CA ILE A 476 -13.56 7.56 -29.99
C ILE A 476 -14.77 8.47 -30.24
N LYS A 477 -15.97 7.91 -30.15
CA LYS A 477 -17.23 8.65 -30.39
C LYS A 477 -17.47 9.75 -29.36
N ASN A 478 -17.19 9.48 -28.09
CA ASN A 478 -17.34 10.43 -26.99
C ASN A 478 -16.07 10.41 -26.11
N PRO A 479 -15.09 11.26 -26.41
CA PRO A 479 -13.83 11.32 -25.68
C PRO A 479 -13.99 11.71 -24.21
N GLU A 480 -14.89 12.65 -23.91
CA GLU A 480 -15.13 13.13 -22.54
C GLU A 480 -15.69 12.01 -21.66
N ALA A 481 -16.73 11.30 -22.11
CA ALA A 481 -17.28 10.17 -21.37
C ALA A 481 -16.25 9.02 -21.21
N THR A 482 -15.38 8.83 -22.20
CA THR A 482 -14.30 7.83 -22.12
C THR A 482 -13.26 8.24 -21.07
N ALA A 483 -12.88 9.51 -21.02
CA ALA A 483 -11.95 10.06 -20.05
C ALA A 483 -12.53 9.99 -18.63
N ASP A 484 -13.82 10.26 -18.47
CA ASP A 484 -14.54 10.12 -17.19
C ASP A 484 -14.47 8.68 -16.66
N ILE A 485 -14.80 7.70 -17.51
CA ILE A 485 -14.72 6.28 -17.15
C ILE A 485 -13.27 5.87 -16.79
N LEU A 486 -12.27 6.38 -17.51
CA LEU A 486 -10.86 6.12 -17.19
C LEU A 486 -10.46 6.71 -15.84
N GLY A 487 -10.86 7.95 -15.56
CA GLY A 487 -10.60 8.65 -14.31
C GLY A 487 -11.23 7.92 -13.12
N ILE A 488 -12.52 7.60 -13.22
CA ILE A 488 -13.26 6.83 -12.21
C ILE A 488 -12.61 5.46 -11.97
N SER A 489 -12.20 4.78 -13.05
CA SER A 489 -11.50 3.50 -12.93
C SER A 489 -10.19 3.63 -12.14
N GLY A 490 -9.44 4.71 -12.35
CA GLY A 490 -8.24 5.03 -11.59
C GLY A 490 -8.51 5.19 -10.09
N VAL A 491 -9.53 5.98 -9.74
CA VAL A 491 -9.93 6.22 -8.35
C VAL A 491 -10.41 4.92 -7.66
N MET A 492 -11.28 4.16 -8.31
CA MET A 492 -11.85 2.93 -7.73
C MET A 492 -10.79 1.84 -7.54
N VAL A 493 -9.93 1.62 -8.54
CA VAL A 493 -8.88 0.60 -8.46
C VAL A 493 -7.84 0.95 -7.40
N GLN A 494 -7.50 2.22 -7.24
CA GLN A 494 -6.59 2.65 -6.19
C GLN A 494 -7.13 2.31 -4.79
N ASP A 495 -8.41 2.56 -4.50
CA ASP A 495 -9.01 2.20 -3.21
C ASP A 495 -9.04 0.68 -3.00
N MET A 496 -9.41 -0.07 -4.04
CA MET A 496 -9.61 -1.52 -4.01
C MET A 496 -8.30 -2.33 -4.08
N SER A 497 -7.15 -1.67 -4.26
CA SER A 497 -5.83 -2.30 -4.35
C SER A 497 -5.44 -3.04 -3.07
N GLY A 498 -5.75 -2.46 -1.92
CA GLY A 498 -5.49 -3.02 -0.60
C GLY A 498 -6.67 -3.77 0.00
N LYS A 499 -6.43 -4.40 1.17
CA LYS A 499 -7.54 -4.88 2.01
C LYS A 499 -8.34 -3.68 2.50
N ARG A 500 -9.66 -3.83 2.60
CA ARG A 500 -10.57 -2.76 3.02
C ARG A 500 -10.20 -2.13 4.36
N ILE A 501 -9.67 -2.91 5.30
CA ILE A 501 -9.32 -2.45 6.66
C ILE A 501 -8.14 -1.46 6.69
N ASN A 502 -7.34 -1.41 5.63
CA ASN A 502 -6.19 -0.54 5.57
C ASN A 502 -6.63 0.92 5.39
N ASP A 503 -5.99 1.81 6.13
CA ASP A 503 -5.97 3.23 5.81
C ASP A 503 -5.08 3.48 4.59
N TYR A 504 -5.36 4.55 3.83
CA TYR A 504 -4.47 5.01 2.76
C TYR A 504 -4.48 6.53 2.64
N ASP A 505 -3.38 7.11 2.17
CA ASP A 505 -3.28 8.54 1.89
C ASP A 505 -3.83 8.87 0.50
N PHE A 506 -4.66 9.91 0.41
CA PHE A 506 -5.14 10.39 -0.88
C PHE A 506 -3.97 10.83 -1.76
N ASN A 507 -3.87 10.27 -2.97
CA ASN A 507 -2.78 10.53 -3.91
C ASN A 507 -3.31 10.60 -5.35
N MET A 508 -3.31 11.80 -5.93
CA MET A 508 -3.79 12.05 -7.30
C MET A 508 -2.91 11.39 -8.36
N ASP A 509 -1.59 11.40 -8.20
CA ASP A 509 -0.64 10.79 -9.14
C ASP A 509 -0.87 9.27 -9.24
N ALA A 510 -1.16 8.63 -8.10
CA ALA A 510 -1.47 7.20 -8.08
C ALA A 510 -2.78 6.87 -8.82
N MET A 511 -3.82 7.71 -8.64
CA MET A 511 -5.12 7.53 -9.31
C MET A 511 -5.04 7.79 -10.82
N THR A 512 -4.12 8.65 -11.25
CA THR A 512 -3.97 9.05 -12.65
C THR A 512 -2.85 8.32 -13.39
N SER A 513 -2.11 7.42 -12.73
CA SER A 513 -1.03 6.65 -13.35
C SER A 513 -1.55 5.70 -14.43
N LEU A 514 -0.92 5.76 -15.60
CA LEU A 514 -1.16 4.86 -16.73
C LEU A 514 -0.26 3.61 -16.69
N GLU A 515 0.75 3.62 -15.82
CA GLU A 515 1.74 2.56 -15.67
C GLU A 515 1.52 1.79 -14.37
N GLY A 516 1.76 0.49 -14.41
CA GLY A 516 1.57 -0.43 -13.30
C GLY A 516 0.14 -0.98 -13.19
N ASP A 517 -0.18 -1.51 -12.01
CA ASP A 517 -1.46 -2.14 -11.70
C ASP A 517 -2.53 -1.08 -11.37
N THR A 518 -2.99 -0.37 -12.41
CA THR A 518 -3.96 0.74 -12.29
C THR A 518 -5.27 0.49 -13.03
N GLY A 519 -6.29 1.30 -12.74
CA GLY A 519 -7.57 1.25 -13.44
C GLY A 519 -7.43 1.47 -14.96
N PRO A 520 -6.70 2.50 -15.42
CA PRO A 520 -6.39 2.69 -16.83
C PRO A 520 -5.69 1.49 -17.48
N TYR A 521 -4.78 0.80 -16.78
CA TYR A 521 -4.15 -0.42 -17.30
C TYR A 521 -5.16 -1.53 -17.59
N LEU A 522 -6.09 -1.81 -16.66
CA LEU A 522 -7.15 -2.80 -16.88
C LEU A 522 -8.06 -2.42 -18.05
N GLN A 523 -8.45 -1.15 -18.13
CA GLN A 523 -9.25 -0.62 -19.24
C GLN A 523 -8.54 -0.78 -20.57
N TYR A 524 -7.23 -0.52 -20.61
CA TYR A 524 -6.41 -0.71 -21.79
C TYR A 524 -6.30 -2.19 -22.19
N ALA A 525 -6.05 -3.10 -21.25
CA ALA A 525 -5.99 -4.54 -21.52
C ALA A 525 -7.30 -5.04 -22.16
N HIS A 526 -8.46 -4.64 -21.62
CA HIS A 526 -9.77 -4.97 -22.20
C HIS A 526 -9.98 -4.33 -23.58
N ALA A 527 -9.69 -3.04 -23.74
CA ALA A 527 -9.87 -2.33 -25.02
C ALA A 527 -8.95 -2.86 -26.13
N ARG A 528 -7.75 -3.33 -25.78
CA ARG A 528 -6.82 -3.97 -26.73
C ARG A 528 -7.40 -5.28 -27.26
N LEU A 529 -7.99 -6.12 -26.41
CA LEU A 529 -8.68 -7.35 -26.86
C LEU A 529 -9.87 -7.01 -27.76
N CYS A 530 -10.67 -6.00 -27.40
CA CYS A 530 -11.74 -5.49 -28.27
C CYS A 530 -11.19 -5.05 -29.64
N SER A 531 -10.03 -4.40 -29.66
CA SER A 531 -9.38 -3.98 -30.90
C SER A 531 -8.86 -5.14 -31.74
N ILE A 532 -8.33 -6.19 -31.12
CA ILE A 532 -7.87 -7.39 -31.83
C ILE A 532 -9.08 -8.08 -32.46
N LYS A 533 -10.19 -8.25 -31.72
CA LYS A 533 -11.45 -8.81 -32.23
C LYS A 533 -11.96 -8.07 -33.46
N ARG A 534 -12.02 -6.73 -33.39
CA ARG A 534 -12.44 -5.89 -34.52
C ARG A 534 -11.55 -6.06 -35.75
N ARG A 535 -10.23 -6.17 -35.57
CA ARG A 535 -9.28 -6.32 -36.69
C ARG A 535 -9.25 -7.73 -37.28
N ALA A 536 -9.51 -8.75 -36.47
CA ALA A 536 -9.60 -10.12 -36.95
C ALA A 536 -10.80 -10.32 -37.89
N ALA A 537 -11.84 -9.48 -37.76
CA ALA A 537 -13.02 -9.46 -38.63
C ALA A 537 -13.69 -10.84 -38.79
N LEU A 538 -13.73 -11.59 -37.68
CA LEU A 538 -14.36 -12.92 -37.58
C LEU A 538 -15.79 -12.79 -37.08
N SER A 539 -16.70 -13.62 -37.62
CA SER A 539 -18.07 -13.71 -37.10
C SER A 539 -18.12 -14.50 -35.78
N GLU A 540 -19.23 -14.45 -35.05
CA GLU A 540 -19.37 -15.27 -33.84
C GLU A 540 -19.42 -16.77 -34.18
N GLU A 541 -19.98 -17.13 -35.34
CA GLU A 541 -20.01 -18.50 -35.85
C GLU A 541 -18.60 -19.02 -36.15
N ASP A 542 -17.72 -18.18 -36.70
CA ASP A 542 -16.31 -18.53 -36.93
C ASP A 542 -15.58 -18.88 -35.62
N LEU A 543 -15.87 -18.14 -34.55
CA LEU A 543 -15.24 -18.35 -33.25
C LEU A 543 -15.83 -19.56 -32.53
N ASP A 544 -17.14 -19.82 -32.72
CA ASP A 544 -17.83 -21.00 -32.18
C ASP A 544 -17.36 -22.31 -32.81
N ALA A 545 -17.00 -22.26 -34.10
CA ALA A 545 -16.52 -23.40 -34.87
C ALA A 545 -14.99 -23.58 -34.83
N ALA A 546 -14.27 -22.78 -34.03
CA ALA A 546 -12.81 -22.79 -33.99
C ALA A 546 -12.25 -24.15 -33.53
N ASP A 547 -11.22 -24.63 -34.23
CA ASP A 547 -10.45 -25.80 -33.79
C ASP A 547 -9.49 -25.43 -32.65
N LEU A 548 -9.91 -25.70 -31.42
CA LEU A 548 -9.17 -25.36 -30.21
C LEU A 548 -7.97 -26.27 -29.95
N THR A 549 -7.81 -27.38 -30.70
CA THR A 549 -6.63 -28.25 -30.59
C THR A 549 -5.36 -27.57 -31.11
N LEU A 550 -5.51 -26.50 -31.90
CA LEU A 550 -4.41 -25.70 -32.41
C LEU A 550 -3.74 -24.83 -31.34
N LEU A 551 -4.34 -24.70 -30.15
CA LEU A 551 -3.80 -23.91 -29.01
C LEU A 551 -2.75 -24.69 -28.22
N THR A 552 -1.64 -24.99 -28.87
CA THR A 552 -0.57 -25.85 -28.31
C THR A 552 0.47 -25.07 -27.49
N GLU A 553 0.51 -23.75 -27.62
CA GLU A 553 1.52 -22.93 -26.96
C GLU A 553 1.27 -22.80 -25.45
N SER A 554 2.36 -22.74 -24.68
CA SER A 554 2.29 -22.57 -23.21
C SER A 554 1.58 -21.28 -22.79
N HIS A 555 1.71 -20.21 -23.58
CA HIS A 555 1.01 -18.94 -23.38
C HIS A 555 -0.50 -19.12 -23.51
N ALA A 556 -0.97 -19.87 -24.52
CA ALA A 556 -2.39 -20.14 -24.71
C ALA A 556 -2.95 -20.95 -23.54
N THR A 557 -2.24 -22.01 -23.15
CA THR A 557 -2.58 -22.84 -22.00
C THR A 557 -2.69 -22.02 -20.71
N ASN A 558 -1.73 -21.13 -20.44
CA ASN A 558 -1.73 -20.29 -19.24
C ASN A 558 -2.90 -19.31 -19.22
N VAL A 559 -3.28 -18.72 -20.37
CA VAL A 559 -4.48 -17.87 -20.46
C VAL A 559 -5.71 -18.69 -20.10
N VAL A 560 -5.92 -19.87 -20.70
CA VAL A 560 -7.08 -20.73 -20.39
C VAL A 560 -7.13 -21.12 -18.91
N ARG A 561 -5.99 -21.48 -18.32
CA ARG A 561 -5.88 -21.79 -16.88
C ARG A 561 -6.30 -20.60 -16.01
N MET A 562 -5.97 -19.36 -16.40
CA MET A 562 -6.47 -18.17 -15.70
C MET A 562 -7.99 -18.02 -15.85
N LEU A 563 -8.55 -18.22 -17.05
CA LEU A 563 -9.99 -18.09 -17.28
C LEU A 563 -10.81 -19.13 -16.49
N ALA A 564 -10.29 -20.35 -16.35
CA ALA A 564 -10.91 -21.43 -15.59
C ALA A 564 -11.04 -21.10 -14.09
N GLN A 565 -10.16 -20.24 -13.56
CA GLN A 565 -10.14 -19.88 -12.13
C GLN A 565 -11.15 -18.81 -11.74
N TRP A 566 -11.72 -18.09 -12.71
CA TRP A 566 -12.63 -16.96 -12.43
C TRP A 566 -13.81 -17.32 -11.48
N PRO A 567 -14.53 -18.44 -11.68
CA PRO A 567 -15.67 -18.79 -10.82
C PRO A 567 -15.25 -19.01 -9.35
N ASP A 568 -14.09 -19.63 -9.12
CA ASP A 568 -13.55 -19.81 -7.77
C ASP A 568 -13.10 -18.49 -7.13
N VAL A 569 -12.58 -17.56 -7.93
CA VAL A 569 -12.20 -16.22 -7.45
C VAL A 569 -13.45 -15.48 -6.97
N LEU A 570 -14.54 -15.54 -7.73
CA LEU A 570 -15.81 -14.94 -7.33
C LEU A 570 -16.43 -15.61 -6.10
N LYS A 571 -16.41 -16.95 -6.03
CA LYS A 571 -16.83 -17.71 -4.84
C LYS A 571 -16.00 -17.35 -3.60
N ASN A 572 -14.69 -17.14 -3.76
CA ASN A 572 -13.83 -16.68 -2.67
C ASN A 572 -14.12 -15.22 -2.28
N ALA A 573 -14.42 -14.35 -3.24
CA ALA A 573 -14.78 -12.96 -2.99
C ALA A 573 -16.08 -12.84 -2.17
N LEU A 574 -17.06 -13.74 -2.37
CA LEU A 574 -18.25 -13.82 -1.52
C LEU A 574 -17.91 -14.11 -0.05
N ARG A 575 -16.90 -14.94 0.20
CA ARG A 575 -16.46 -15.29 1.55
C ARG A 575 -15.66 -14.18 2.22
N THR A 576 -14.75 -13.54 1.48
CA THR A 576 -13.84 -12.53 2.06
C THR A 576 -14.46 -11.14 2.09
N LEU A 577 -15.35 -10.84 1.14
CA LEU A 577 -15.90 -9.52 0.85
C LEU A 577 -14.77 -8.48 0.66
N GLU A 578 -13.69 -8.90 0.01
CA GLU A 578 -12.50 -8.09 -0.26
C GLU A 578 -12.35 -7.83 -1.77
N PRO A 579 -12.55 -6.57 -2.25
CA PRO A 579 -12.39 -6.21 -3.66
C PRO A 579 -11.01 -6.59 -4.24
N THR A 580 -9.95 -6.46 -3.44
CA THR A 580 -8.57 -6.81 -3.84
C THR A 580 -8.42 -8.27 -4.30
N THR A 581 -9.32 -9.17 -3.86
CA THR A 581 -9.35 -10.57 -4.31
C THR A 581 -9.60 -10.66 -5.82
N ILE A 582 -10.59 -9.93 -6.32
CA ILE A 582 -10.93 -9.89 -7.74
C ILE A 582 -9.90 -9.06 -8.49
N LEU A 583 -9.51 -7.92 -7.94
CA LEU A 583 -8.58 -7.01 -8.59
C LEU A 583 -7.21 -7.67 -8.85
N THR A 584 -6.66 -8.37 -7.85
CA THR A 584 -5.40 -9.14 -7.99
C THR A 584 -5.52 -10.20 -9.09
N TYR A 585 -6.67 -10.87 -9.20
CA TYR A 585 -6.91 -11.84 -10.27
C TYR A 585 -6.98 -11.17 -11.64
N LEU A 586 -7.64 -10.02 -11.76
CA LEU A 586 -7.76 -9.29 -13.02
C LEU A 586 -6.40 -8.80 -13.51
N PHE A 587 -5.54 -8.28 -12.62
CA PHE A 587 -4.17 -7.90 -13.00
C PHE A 587 -3.35 -9.11 -13.44
N LYS A 588 -3.35 -10.21 -12.68
CA LYS A 588 -2.66 -11.45 -13.10
C LYS A 588 -3.15 -11.93 -14.48
N THR A 589 -4.45 -11.89 -14.72
CA THR A 589 -5.05 -12.28 -16.00
C THR A 589 -4.63 -11.33 -17.11
N ALA A 590 -4.70 -10.02 -16.89
CA ALA A 590 -4.29 -8.99 -17.85
C ALA A 590 -2.78 -9.10 -18.19
N HIS A 591 -1.93 -9.40 -17.21
CA HIS A 591 -0.49 -9.63 -17.41
C HIS A 591 -0.22 -10.88 -18.24
N VAL A 592 -0.88 -12.00 -17.93
CA VAL A 592 -0.74 -13.26 -18.68
C VAL A 592 -1.26 -13.11 -20.12
N VAL A 593 -2.37 -12.38 -20.31
CA VAL A 593 -2.87 -12.05 -21.65
C VAL A 593 -1.88 -11.12 -22.37
N SER A 594 -1.33 -10.13 -21.68
CA SER A 594 -0.41 -9.17 -22.28
C SER A 594 0.90 -9.80 -22.73
N SER A 595 1.47 -10.70 -21.93
CA SER A 595 2.68 -11.43 -22.31
C SER A 595 2.45 -12.40 -23.47
N SER A 596 1.20 -12.81 -23.70
CA SER A 596 0.87 -13.69 -24.82
C SER A 596 0.81 -12.99 -26.18
N TYR A 597 0.70 -11.65 -26.24
CA TYR A 597 0.44 -10.93 -27.50
C TYR A 597 1.52 -11.14 -28.57
N ASP A 598 2.80 -11.19 -28.16
CA ASP A 598 3.91 -11.33 -29.10
C ASP A 598 4.09 -12.78 -29.58
N GLN A 599 3.57 -13.74 -28.83
CA GLN A 599 3.69 -15.18 -29.13
C GLN A 599 2.44 -15.71 -29.86
N LEU A 600 1.25 -15.18 -29.53
CA LEU A 600 -0.03 -15.59 -30.08
C LEU A 600 -0.58 -14.53 -31.03
N GLN A 601 0.14 -14.29 -32.13
CA GLN A 601 -0.33 -13.36 -33.16
C GLN A 601 -1.68 -13.83 -33.73
N VAL A 602 -2.73 -13.01 -33.61
CA VAL A 602 -4.05 -13.35 -34.17
C VAL A 602 -4.12 -12.91 -35.63
N VAL A 603 -4.05 -11.60 -35.88
CA VAL A 603 -4.17 -11.03 -37.22
C VAL A 603 -2.92 -11.35 -38.03
N GLY A 604 -3.12 -11.95 -39.20
CA GLY A 604 -2.04 -12.39 -40.10
C GLY A 604 -1.62 -13.85 -39.92
N SER A 605 -2.22 -14.59 -38.99
CA SER A 605 -2.06 -16.05 -38.90
C SER A 605 -2.95 -16.77 -39.91
N GLU A 606 -2.64 -18.05 -40.17
CA GLU A 606 -3.50 -18.98 -40.92
C GLU A 606 -4.94 -18.99 -40.38
N ARG A 607 -5.92 -19.14 -41.27
CA ARG A 607 -7.34 -18.85 -40.96
C ARG A 607 -7.88 -19.63 -39.75
N GLU A 608 -7.57 -20.92 -39.65
CA GLU A 608 -8.03 -21.76 -38.53
C GLU A 608 -7.30 -21.45 -37.23
N LEU A 609 -5.99 -21.19 -37.28
CA LEU A 609 -5.22 -20.77 -36.11
C LEU A 609 -5.66 -19.38 -35.62
N MET A 610 -6.02 -18.48 -36.54
CA MET A 610 -6.60 -17.18 -36.23
C MET A 610 -7.95 -17.32 -35.51
N ARG A 611 -8.83 -18.23 -35.96
CA ARG A 611 -10.09 -18.55 -35.26
C ARG A 611 -9.82 -19.04 -33.84
N ALA A 612 -8.91 -20.01 -33.67
CA ALA A 612 -8.58 -20.58 -32.37
C ALA A 612 -8.02 -19.55 -31.38
N ARG A 613 -7.00 -18.78 -31.80
CA ARG A 613 -6.38 -17.73 -30.95
C ARG A 613 -7.36 -16.60 -30.65
N MET A 614 -8.22 -16.23 -31.60
CA MET A 614 -9.24 -15.21 -31.37
C MET A 614 -10.34 -15.70 -30.42
N ALA A 615 -10.77 -16.97 -30.50
CA ALA A 615 -11.73 -17.53 -29.55
C ALA A 615 -11.19 -17.47 -28.11
N LEU A 616 -9.91 -17.78 -27.91
CA LEU A 616 -9.23 -17.63 -26.62
C LEU A 616 -9.22 -16.17 -26.13
N TYR A 617 -8.83 -15.22 -26.98
CA TYR A 617 -8.78 -13.80 -26.61
C TYR A 617 -10.16 -13.18 -26.40
N ASP A 618 -11.19 -13.64 -27.09
CA ASP A 618 -12.56 -13.21 -26.83
C ASP A 618 -13.06 -13.74 -25.48
N ALA A 619 -12.73 -14.99 -25.13
CA ALA A 619 -13.00 -15.52 -23.79
C ALA A 619 -12.29 -14.71 -22.70
N ALA A 620 -11.01 -14.35 -22.91
CA ALA A 620 -10.27 -13.50 -21.98
C ALA A 620 -10.90 -12.10 -21.83
N ARG A 621 -11.36 -11.50 -22.93
CA ARG A 621 -12.07 -10.21 -22.95
C ARG A 621 -13.34 -10.28 -22.11
N ILE A 622 -14.13 -11.35 -22.27
CA ILE A 622 -15.36 -11.57 -21.51
C ILE A 622 -15.07 -11.66 -20.00
N VAL A 623 -14.07 -12.46 -19.60
CA VAL A 623 -13.72 -12.64 -18.19
C VAL A 623 -13.23 -11.33 -17.55
N LEU A 624 -12.36 -10.60 -18.24
CA LEU A 624 -11.89 -9.28 -17.77
C LEU A 624 -13.07 -8.32 -17.60
N ALA A 625 -13.96 -8.23 -18.59
CA ALA A 625 -15.15 -7.39 -18.53
C ALA A 625 -16.08 -7.79 -17.38
N ASN A 626 -16.26 -9.09 -17.13
CA ASN A 626 -17.10 -9.58 -16.04
C ASN A 626 -16.53 -9.19 -14.69
N GLY A 627 -15.24 -9.40 -14.44
CA GLY A 627 -14.65 -9.02 -13.16
C GLY A 627 -14.59 -7.51 -12.94
N MET A 628 -14.34 -6.72 -14.00
CA MET A 628 -14.45 -5.27 -13.94
C MET A 628 -15.85 -4.81 -13.54
N ARG A 629 -16.91 -5.40 -14.12
CA ARG A 629 -18.30 -5.10 -13.73
C ARG A 629 -18.64 -5.49 -12.30
N ILE A 630 -18.12 -6.62 -11.79
CA ILE A 630 -18.30 -7.00 -10.39
C ILE A 630 -17.68 -5.97 -9.45
N LEU A 631 -16.53 -5.40 -9.80
CA LEU A 631 -15.91 -4.28 -9.06
C LEU A 631 -16.68 -2.95 -9.20
N GLY A 632 -17.70 -2.87 -10.08
CA GLY A 632 -18.43 -1.63 -10.38
C GLY A 632 -17.76 -0.76 -11.45
N LEU A 633 -16.73 -1.26 -12.16
CA LEU A 633 -16.11 -0.55 -13.27
C LEU A 633 -16.90 -0.73 -14.57
N THR A 634 -16.83 0.26 -15.45
CA THR A 634 -17.42 0.22 -16.79
C THR A 634 -16.36 -0.14 -17.84
N PRO A 635 -16.33 -1.37 -18.41
CA PRO A 635 -15.29 -1.77 -19.35
C PRO A 635 -15.41 -1.01 -20.69
N LEU A 636 -14.32 -0.37 -21.11
CA LEU A 636 -14.26 0.40 -22.35
C LEU A 636 -13.89 -0.48 -23.56
N GLU A 637 -14.57 -0.28 -24.69
CA GLU A 637 -14.26 -0.99 -25.94
C GLU A 637 -13.11 -0.36 -26.75
N ARG A 638 -12.85 0.94 -26.52
CA ARG A 638 -11.79 1.73 -27.16
C ARG A 638 -11.13 2.61 -26.11
N THR A 639 -9.79 2.64 -26.10
CA THR A 639 -8.97 3.54 -25.30
C THR A 639 -7.73 3.95 -26.09
N VAL A 640 -7.08 5.04 -25.68
CA VAL A 640 -5.84 5.54 -26.26
C VAL A 640 -4.66 5.06 -25.40
N PRO A 641 -3.73 4.23 -25.90
CA PRO A 641 -2.52 3.89 -25.16
C PRO A 641 -1.54 5.04 -25.12
N HIS A 642 -0.85 5.17 -24.00
CA HIS A 642 0.41 5.90 -23.91
C HIS A 642 1.53 5.07 -24.57
N ARG A 643 2.35 5.71 -25.42
CA ARG A 643 3.57 5.09 -25.96
C ARG A 643 4.66 5.16 -24.89
N SER A 644 4.81 4.08 -24.12
CA SER A 644 6.08 3.73 -23.45
C SER A 644 6.31 2.23 -23.65
N SER A 645 7.54 1.90 -24.04
CA SER A 645 8.08 0.59 -24.43
C SER A 645 7.30 -0.66 -23.94
N MET A 646 6.72 -1.41 -24.89
CA MET A 646 6.49 -2.84 -24.69
C MET A 646 7.85 -3.48 -24.41
N ILE A 647 7.95 -4.17 -23.27
CA ILE A 647 9.13 -4.87 -22.80
C ILE A 647 9.63 -5.81 -23.90
N SER A 648 10.84 -5.56 -24.38
CA SER A 648 11.57 -6.48 -25.24
C SER A 648 11.70 -7.83 -24.53
N THR A 649 11.12 -8.87 -25.11
CA THR A 649 11.26 -10.28 -24.72
C THR A 649 12.73 -10.66 -24.68
N THR A 650 13.36 -10.55 -23.51
CA THR A 650 14.56 -11.31 -23.20
C THR A 650 14.14 -12.55 -22.44
N THR A 651 14.31 -13.69 -23.10
CA THR A 651 14.01 -15.05 -22.67
C THR A 651 14.44 -15.29 -21.22
N VAL A 652 13.49 -15.25 -20.27
CA VAL A 652 13.72 -15.72 -18.91
C VAL A 652 13.69 -17.24 -18.95
N GLN A 653 14.85 -17.86 -19.19
CA GLN A 653 15.08 -19.22 -18.69
C GLN A 653 14.93 -19.18 -17.17
N ALA A 654 13.85 -19.79 -16.67
CA ALA A 654 13.68 -20.05 -15.26
C ALA A 654 14.82 -20.97 -14.76
N ARG A 655 15.95 -20.38 -14.38
CA ARG A 655 16.91 -21.04 -13.49
C ARG A 655 16.33 -20.97 -12.09
N SER A 656 15.81 -22.10 -11.63
CA SER A 656 15.54 -22.38 -10.23
C SER A 656 16.76 -21.98 -9.38
N GLN A 657 16.68 -20.87 -8.65
CA GLN A 657 17.64 -20.57 -7.57
C GLN A 657 17.23 -21.34 -6.32
N ALA A 658 17.44 -22.65 -6.34
CA ALA A 658 17.82 -23.36 -5.12
C ALA A 658 19.26 -22.93 -4.80
N SER A 659 19.49 -22.41 -3.60
CA SER A 659 20.80 -21.96 -3.17
C SER A 659 21.83 -23.09 -3.25
N ARG A 660 22.89 -22.88 -4.04
CA ARG A 660 24.07 -23.76 -4.14
C ARG A 660 24.89 -23.86 -2.84
N HIS A 661 24.39 -23.37 -1.72
CA HIS A 661 24.97 -23.54 -0.38
C HIS A 661 24.27 -24.62 0.46
N ALA A 662 23.02 -24.99 0.19
CA ALA A 662 22.34 -26.07 0.93
C ALA A 662 22.74 -27.48 0.46
N VAL A 663 23.17 -27.63 -0.80
CA VAL A 663 23.52 -28.96 -1.38
C VAL A 663 24.98 -29.37 -1.13
N LYS A 664 25.86 -28.44 -0.71
CA LYS A 664 27.26 -28.76 -0.33
C LYS A 664 27.44 -29.08 1.16
N LEU A 665 26.53 -28.63 2.03
CA LEU A 665 26.57 -28.92 3.47
C LEU A 665 25.90 -30.25 3.84
N ALA A 666 24.96 -30.75 3.03
CA ALA A 666 24.31 -32.04 3.26
C ALA A 666 25.09 -33.27 2.73
N ARG A 667 26.23 -33.05 2.03
CA ARG A 667 27.06 -34.13 1.45
C ARG A 667 28.40 -34.36 2.17
N ALA A 668 28.67 -33.63 3.25
CA ALA A 668 29.87 -33.79 4.08
C ALA A 668 29.58 -34.30 5.51
N ALA A 669 28.31 -34.58 5.85
CA ALA A 669 27.87 -35.04 7.18
C ALA A 669 27.40 -36.51 7.20
N ALA A 670 27.88 -37.32 6.26
CA ALA A 670 27.70 -38.76 6.29
C ALA A 670 28.93 -39.40 5.65
N LEU A 671 29.99 -39.62 6.45
CA LEU A 671 31.00 -40.69 6.35
C LEU A 671 32.09 -40.44 7.41
N GLY A 672 32.14 -41.29 8.44
CA GLY A 672 33.21 -41.38 9.45
C GLY A 672 33.03 -40.44 10.65
N SER A 673 33.00 -40.86 11.91
CA SER A 673 33.38 -42.15 12.48
C SER A 673 32.84 -42.30 13.91
N THR A 674 32.57 -43.56 14.23
CA THR A 674 32.57 -44.21 15.55
C THR A 674 33.43 -43.56 16.65
N SER A 675 32.79 -43.37 17.81
CA SER A 675 33.21 -43.69 19.18
C SER A 675 34.57 -43.23 19.77
N VAL A 676 34.47 -42.84 21.05
CA VAL A 676 35.43 -42.99 22.18
C VAL A 676 36.09 -41.70 22.71
N SER A 677 35.51 -41.27 23.85
CA SER A 677 36.07 -40.79 25.13
C SER A 677 37.21 -39.75 25.25
N SER A 678 36.99 -38.91 26.26
CA SER A 678 37.93 -38.50 27.33
C SER A 678 38.49 -37.07 27.28
N GLN A 679 37.96 -36.26 28.21
CA GLN A 679 38.65 -35.51 29.25
C GLN A 679 39.73 -34.44 28.95
N TYR A 680 39.45 -33.27 29.56
CA TYR A 680 40.33 -32.36 30.31
C TYR A 680 41.28 -31.36 29.61
N THR A 681 40.98 -30.08 29.95
CA THR A 681 41.86 -28.97 30.37
C THR A 681 42.81 -28.25 29.40
N LEU A 682 42.59 -26.93 29.37
CA LEU A 682 43.52 -25.80 29.59
C LEU A 682 44.89 -25.78 28.88
N GLY A 683 45.18 -24.65 28.23
CA GLY A 683 46.56 -24.15 28.16
C GLY A 683 46.89 -23.28 26.95
N LEU A 684 46.89 -21.97 27.15
CA LEU A 684 47.71 -21.04 26.36
C LEU A 684 49.19 -21.45 26.42
N ARG A 685 49.94 -21.33 25.31
CA ARG A 685 51.09 -20.40 25.20
C ARG A 685 51.80 -20.44 23.84
N LEU A 686 52.39 -19.27 23.55
CA LEU A 686 53.19 -18.85 22.40
C LEU A 686 54.57 -19.55 22.29
N GLY A 687 55.16 -19.45 21.08
CA GLY A 687 56.61 -19.44 20.80
C GLY A 687 56.97 -20.40 19.65
N ALA A 688 57.16 -19.97 18.40
CA ALA A 688 58.26 -19.18 17.80
C ALA A 688 59.51 -20.02 17.41
N CYS A 689 60.05 -19.67 16.22
CA CYS A 689 61.28 -20.13 15.52
C CYS A 689 61.20 -21.49 14.80
N CYS A 690 61.58 -21.70 13.52
CA CYS A 690 62.42 -21.06 12.48
C CYS A 690 63.52 -22.05 12.04
N CYS A 691 63.99 -21.86 10.79
CA CYS A 691 65.06 -22.57 10.06
C CYS A 691 64.57 -23.87 9.38
N GLY A 692 64.76 -24.14 8.09
CA GLY A 692 65.76 -23.81 7.05
C GLY A 692 65.71 -25.04 6.09
N SER A 693 66.04 -25.08 4.80
CA SER A 693 67.01 -24.36 3.98
C SER A 693 66.95 -24.91 2.53
N GLN A 694 67.10 -24.01 1.55
CA GLN A 694 67.92 -24.09 0.31
C GLN A 694 67.77 -25.20 -0.75
N ALA A 695 67.59 -24.77 -2.01
CA ALA A 695 68.56 -25.00 -3.12
C ALA A 695 68.27 -24.09 -4.35
N HIS A 696 69.35 -23.67 -5.04
CA HIS A 696 69.48 -22.56 -6.01
C HIS A 696 69.58 -22.99 -7.50
N ARG A 697 69.26 -22.07 -8.44
CA ARG A 697 70.05 -21.54 -9.61
C ARG A 697 69.09 -20.95 -10.67
N VAL A 698 68.95 -19.63 -10.92
CA VAL A 698 69.81 -18.55 -11.50
C VAL A 698 69.78 -18.44 -13.04
N ALA A 699 69.20 -17.33 -13.57
CA ALA A 699 69.83 -16.39 -14.54
C ALA A 699 68.97 -15.11 -14.81
N SER A 700 69.53 -13.93 -14.45
CA SER A 700 69.45 -12.53 -14.98
C SER A 700 68.17 -11.99 -15.67
N GLY A 701 67.57 -10.81 -15.44
CA GLY A 701 67.80 -9.50 -14.77
C GLY A 701 66.77 -8.48 -15.39
N PRO A 702 66.59 -7.18 -15.02
CA PRO A 702 67.18 -6.34 -13.96
C PRO A 702 66.17 -5.87 -12.88
N SER A 703 66.74 -5.15 -11.91
CA SER A 703 66.31 -4.73 -10.58
C SER A 703 65.08 -3.80 -10.43
N SER A 704 64.24 -4.10 -9.44
CA SER A 704 63.33 -3.15 -8.75
C SER A 704 63.76 -2.99 -7.28
N PRO A 705 63.73 -1.77 -6.68
CA PRO A 705 64.12 -1.58 -5.29
C PRO A 705 62.96 -1.81 -4.29
N SER A 706 63.35 -2.41 -3.16
CA SER A 706 62.71 -2.58 -1.84
C SER A 706 61.18 -2.54 -1.72
N SER A 707 60.61 -3.71 -1.43
CA SER A 707 59.26 -3.88 -0.90
C SER A 707 59.13 -3.36 0.55
N SER A 708 58.51 -2.19 0.72
CA SER A 708 57.58 -2.05 1.84
C SER A 708 56.39 -2.96 1.54
N ARG A 709 55.92 -3.74 2.52
CA ARG A 709 54.74 -4.59 2.33
C ARG A 709 53.54 -3.69 2.06
N GLN A 710 53.21 -3.50 0.79
CA GLN A 710 51.97 -2.84 0.39
C GLN A 710 50.81 -3.61 1.00
N PHE A 711 50.03 -2.89 1.79
CA PHE A 711 48.75 -3.31 2.32
C PHE A 711 47.94 -3.85 1.15
N THR A 712 47.60 -5.14 1.17
CA THR A 712 46.92 -5.87 0.08
C THR A 712 45.84 -5.01 -0.59
N THR A 713 46.21 -4.35 -1.69
CA THR A 713 45.31 -3.63 -2.56
C THR A 713 44.61 -4.68 -3.40
N THR A 714 43.28 -4.68 -3.36
CA THR A 714 42.56 -5.13 -4.55
C THR A 714 43.12 -4.26 -5.69
N ARG A 715 43.59 -4.87 -6.78
CA ARG A 715 44.05 -4.16 -8.00
C ARG A 715 43.07 -3.02 -8.24
N ALA A 716 43.55 -1.77 -8.39
CA ALA A 716 42.71 -0.58 -8.56
C ALA A 716 41.57 -0.91 -9.52
N ALA A 717 40.41 -1.22 -8.95
CA ALA A 717 39.36 -1.89 -9.68
C ALA A 717 38.72 -0.80 -10.53
N GLN A 718 38.64 -1.07 -11.83
CA GLN A 718 37.85 -0.29 -12.78
C GLN A 718 36.55 0.16 -12.10
N LEU A 719 36.25 1.48 -12.15
CA LEU A 719 34.98 2.07 -11.75
C LEU A 719 33.87 1.25 -12.43
N ARG A 720 33.32 0.28 -11.71
CA ARG A 720 32.18 -0.51 -12.15
C ARG A 720 31.06 -0.12 -11.23
N ASP A 721 29.97 0.34 -11.84
CA ASP A 721 28.70 0.61 -11.20
C ASP A 721 28.31 -0.53 -10.26
N PHE A 722 28.51 -0.32 -8.96
CA PHE A 722 27.94 -1.18 -7.94
C PHE A 722 26.55 -0.67 -7.60
N PHE A 723 25.58 -1.58 -7.40
CA PHE A 723 24.13 -1.35 -7.36
C PHE A 723 23.47 -1.14 -8.73
N PRO A 724 23.28 -2.18 -9.57
CA PRO A 724 22.16 -2.11 -10.50
C PRO A 724 20.90 -1.87 -9.66
N SER A 725 20.08 -0.88 -10.05
CA SER A 725 18.71 -0.82 -9.55
C SER A 725 18.13 -2.21 -9.77
N LYS A 726 17.73 -2.87 -8.69
CA LYS A 726 17.06 -4.15 -8.85
C LYS A 726 15.75 -3.80 -9.52
N ASP A 727 15.63 -4.09 -10.82
CA ASP A 727 14.38 -3.90 -11.55
C ASP A 727 13.31 -4.69 -10.81
N THR A 728 12.58 -3.97 -9.97
CA THR A 728 11.41 -4.53 -9.34
C THR A 728 10.28 -4.32 -10.33
N PRO A 729 9.46 -5.35 -10.58
CA PRO A 729 8.42 -5.27 -11.61
C PRO A 729 7.35 -4.18 -11.36
N HIS A 730 7.38 -3.50 -10.21
CA HIS A 730 6.36 -2.52 -9.79
C HIS A 730 6.91 -1.17 -9.29
N ILE A 731 8.22 -1.01 -9.07
CA ILE A 731 8.81 0.24 -8.56
C ILE A 731 9.82 0.76 -9.58
N LEU A 732 9.42 1.82 -10.31
CA LEU A 732 10.26 2.52 -11.29
C LEU A 732 11.38 3.33 -10.62
N LYS A 733 11.02 4.15 -9.63
CA LYS A 733 11.97 4.98 -8.87
C LYS A 733 11.38 5.26 -7.48
N THR A 734 12.13 4.96 -6.43
CA THR A 734 11.76 5.33 -5.06
C THR A 734 12.21 6.76 -4.82
N LYS A 735 11.29 7.70 -4.56
CA LYS A 735 11.65 9.06 -4.19
C LYS A 735 12.43 9.06 -2.87
N ALA A 736 13.39 9.97 -2.73
CA ALA A 736 14.10 10.17 -1.48
C ALA A 736 13.13 10.55 -0.36
N ALA A 737 13.31 9.98 0.84
CA ALA A 737 12.44 10.26 1.98
C ALA A 737 12.59 11.72 2.47
N TRP A 738 13.79 12.28 2.31
CA TRP A 738 14.09 13.70 2.49
C TRP A 738 14.65 14.26 1.17
N PRO A 739 13.87 15.05 0.41
CA PRO A 739 14.36 15.69 -0.80
C PRO A 739 15.39 16.77 -0.46
N HIS A 740 16.45 16.87 -1.25
CA HIS A 740 17.49 17.88 -1.04
C HIS A 740 16.97 19.29 -1.37
N HIS A 741 17.29 20.27 -0.53
CA HIS A 741 16.81 21.66 -0.66
C HIS A 741 17.47 22.44 -1.81
N GLY A 742 18.61 21.95 -2.30
CA GLY A 742 19.36 22.52 -3.42
C GLY A 742 20.24 23.70 -3.00
N TYR A 743 21.25 24.02 -3.80
CA TYR A 743 22.12 25.17 -3.61
C TYR A 743 22.25 25.97 -4.90
N THR A 744 22.38 27.28 -4.76
CA THR A 744 22.85 28.13 -5.85
C THR A 744 24.36 27.98 -6.03
N MET A 745 24.88 28.26 -7.23
CA MET A 745 26.32 28.21 -7.49
C MET A 745 27.10 29.20 -6.62
N GLU A 746 26.52 30.37 -6.34
CA GLU A 746 27.09 31.36 -5.43
C GLU A 746 27.20 30.81 -4.00
N GLU A 747 26.16 30.16 -3.48
CA GLU A 747 26.19 29.54 -2.15
C GLU A 747 27.27 28.45 -2.06
N MET A 748 27.37 27.56 -3.04
CA MET A 748 28.38 26.48 -3.04
C MET A 748 29.82 27.00 -3.14
N THR A 749 30.03 28.07 -3.90
CA THR A 749 31.37 28.66 -4.10
C THR A 749 31.79 29.56 -2.94
N SER A 750 30.84 30.14 -2.21
CA SER A 750 31.08 30.96 -1.01
C SER A 750 31.59 30.18 0.21
N VAL A 751 31.50 28.84 0.20
CA VAL A 751 31.95 28.00 1.30
C VAL A 751 33.47 28.02 1.44
N VAL A 752 33.94 28.41 2.63
CA VAL A 752 35.35 28.41 3.01
C VAL A 752 35.64 27.48 4.21
N PRO A 753 36.81 26.80 4.23
CA PRO A 753 37.31 26.15 5.44
C PRO A 753 37.52 27.18 6.54
N ASP A 754 36.95 26.93 7.71
CA ASP A 754 37.08 27.78 8.88
C ASP A 754 36.95 26.91 10.14
N HIS A 755 37.48 27.39 11.26
CA HIS A 755 37.65 26.61 12.49
C HIS A 755 37.13 27.34 13.73
N ARG A 756 36.25 26.71 14.50
CA ARG A 756 35.81 27.21 15.79
C ARG A 756 36.82 26.88 16.89
N ALA A 757 37.54 27.90 17.37
CA ALA A 757 38.46 27.75 18.50
C ALA A 757 37.76 27.12 19.74
N PRO A 758 38.31 26.05 20.36
CA PRO A 758 37.72 25.43 21.54
C PRO A 758 37.67 26.40 22.72
N ARG A 759 36.47 26.65 23.28
CA ARG A 759 36.28 27.64 24.37
C ARG A 759 36.14 27.01 25.75
N ASN A 760 35.60 25.79 25.82
CA ASN A 760 35.30 25.10 27.07
C ASN A 760 35.83 23.66 27.03
N PHE A 761 35.71 22.94 28.16
CA PHE A 761 36.19 21.56 28.25
C PHE A 761 35.53 20.61 27.24
N SER A 762 34.22 20.76 26.98
CA SER A 762 33.52 19.93 25.99
C SER A 762 34.02 20.16 24.57
N ASP A 763 34.28 21.42 24.19
CA ASP A 763 34.82 21.79 22.89
C ASP A 763 36.26 21.25 22.76
N TRP A 764 37.08 21.39 23.81
CA TRP A 764 38.45 20.89 23.83
C TRP A 764 38.51 19.37 23.71
N ALA A 765 37.65 18.66 24.44
CA ALA A 765 37.58 17.19 24.41
C ALA A 765 37.13 16.71 23.02
N ALA A 766 36.06 17.29 22.48
CA ALA A 766 35.56 16.98 21.14
C ALA A 766 36.63 17.21 20.07
N TRP A 767 37.30 18.37 20.10
CA TRP A 767 38.37 18.72 19.17
C TRP A 767 39.53 17.72 19.24
N LYS A 768 40.00 17.35 20.44
CA LYS A 768 41.08 16.36 20.60
C LYS A 768 40.71 14.99 20.06
N ILE A 769 39.46 14.56 20.20
CA ILE A 769 38.98 13.28 19.66
C ILE A 769 39.01 13.31 18.12
N VAL A 770 38.55 14.39 17.49
CA VAL A 770 38.63 14.55 16.02
C VAL A 770 40.08 14.53 15.54
N ARG A 771 40.98 15.24 16.22
CA ARG A 771 42.42 15.22 15.88
C ARG A 771 43.04 13.82 15.98
N PHE A 772 42.64 13.05 16.99
CA PHE A 772 43.07 11.66 17.14
C PHE A 772 42.51 10.77 16.03
N ALA A 773 41.23 10.92 15.69
CA ALA A 773 40.59 10.20 14.59
C ALA A 773 41.28 10.48 13.25
N ARG A 774 41.58 11.74 12.96
CA ARG A 774 42.33 12.16 11.76
C ARG A 774 43.69 11.49 11.66
N PHE A 775 44.46 11.47 12.75
CA PHE A 775 45.76 10.80 12.78
C PHE A 775 45.67 9.31 12.42
N TRP A 776 44.67 8.60 12.96
CA TRP A 776 44.47 7.18 12.64
C TRP A 776 43.94 6.96 11.23
N MET A 777 43.09 7.86 10.73
CA MET A 777 42.60 7.84 9.36
C MET A 777 43.76 7.98 8.38
N ASP A 778 44.60 9.01 8.54
CA ASP A 778 45.75 9.26 7.66
C ASP A 778 46.73 8.07 7.64
N LYS A 779 46.87 7.40 8.79
CA LYS A 779 47.65 6.16 8.94
C LYS A 779 46.98 4.95 8.26
N ALA A 780 45.66 4.84 8.33
CA ALA A 780 44.89 3.73 7.76
C ALA A 780 44.74 3.85 6.23
N THR A 781 44.67 5.08 5.69
CA THR A 781 44.63 5.34 4.24
C THR A 781 46.01 5.33 3.58
N GLY A 782 47.09 5.21 4.37
CA GLY A 782 48.45 5.06 3.88
C GLY A 782 49.03 6.32 3.20
N MET A 783 48.63 7.52 3.64
CA MET A 783 49.16 8.76 3.08
C MET A 783 50.61 9.00 3.50
N ASP A 784 51.45 9.32 2.51
CA ASP A 784 52.83 9.69 2.78
C ASP A 784 52.93 11.04 3.50
N ARG A 785 54.04 11.27 4.21
CA ARG A 785 54.26 12.50 4.97
C ARG A 785 54.24 13.77 4.10
N GLU A 786 54.57 13.64 2.82
CA GLU A 786 54.58 14.73 1.83
C GLU A 786 53.17 15.03 1.27
N GLN A 787 52.24 14.07 1.39
CA GLN A 787 50.84 14.23 0.99
C GLN A 787 49.95 14.85 2.09
N GLN A 788 50.51 15.10 3.27
CA GLN A 788 49.82 15.71 4.41
C GLN A 788 49.92 17.24 4.34
N VAL A 789 48.80 17.93 4.51
CA VAL A 789 48.73 19.39 4.65
C VAL A 789 49.42 19.88 5.93
N ASP A 790 49.79 21.17 5.95
CA ASP A 790 50.60 21.80 7.01
C ASP A 790 50.22 21.33 8.43
N LYS A 791 51.21 20.80 9.15
CA LYS A 791 51.05 20.24 10.50
C LYS A 791 50.83 21.33 11.56
N LYS A 792 51.15 22.59 11.27
CA LYS A 792 50.97 23.72 12.20
C LYS A 792 49.53 24.23 12.22
N ASN A 793 48.90 24.41 11.05
CA ASN A 793 47.49 24.85 10.91
C ASN A 793 46.65 23.86 10.07
N PRO A 794 46.45 22.64 10.58
CA PRO A 794 45.97 21.51 9.78
C PRO A 794 44.49 21.60 9.38
N THR A 795 43.70 22.46 10.02
CA THR A 795 42.25 22.63 9.77
C THR A 795 41.93 23.66 8.69
N THR A 796 42.91 24.47 8.26
CA THR A 796 42.72 25.54 7.27
C THR A 796 43.68 25.46 6.08
N ALA A 797 44.82 24.78 6.22
CA ALA A 797 45.80 24.65 5.14
C ALA A 797 45.35 23.62 4.08
N VAL A 798 45.15 24.05 2.84
CA VAL A 798 44.71 23.18 1.73
C VAL A 798 45.87 22.67 0.86
N GLU A 799 47.04 23.32 0.92
CA GLU A 799 48.22 22.96 0.14
C GLU A 799 49.06 21.85 0.80
N ALA A 800 49.51 20.89 0.01
CA ALA A 800 50.44 19.82 0.39
C ALA A 800 51.61 19.74 -0.61
N GLN A 801 52.72 19.11 -0.23
CA GLN A 801 53.90 19.00 -1.10
C GLN A 801 53.67 18.05 -2.29
N GLN A 802 52.79 17.07 -2.12
CA GLN A 802 52.34 16.18 -3.20
C GLN A 802 50.81 16.02 -3.18
N PRO A 803 50.15 16.02 -4.36
CA PRO A 803 48.72 15.78 -4.47
C PRO A 803 48.36 14.31 -4.17
N LEU A 804 47.08 14.07 -3.89
CA LEU A 804 46.53 12.72 -3.76
C LEU A 804 46.09 12.21 -5.14
N THR A 805 46.03 10.89 -5.31
CA THR A 805 45.44 10.29 -6.53
C THR A 805 43.92 10.19 -6.39
N GLU A 806 43.18 10.07 -7.51
CA GLU A 806 41.70 9.96 -7.48
C GLU A 806 41.24 8.75 -6.66
N ALA A 807 42.00 7.65 -6.70
CA ALA A 807 41.70 6.45 -5.91
C ALA A 807 41.89 6.68 -4.40
N GLN A 808 42.91 7.43 -4.01
CA GLN A 808 43.14 7.79 -2.60
C GLN A 808 42.04 8.72 -2.09
N TRP A 809 41.59 9.68 -2.92
CA TRP A 809 40.45 10.53 -2.60
C TRP A 809 39.15 9.74 -2.42
N LEU A 810 38.82 8.83 -3.35
CA LEU A 810 37.62 7.99 -3.22
C LEU A 810 37.63 7.13 -1.95
N ILE A 811 38.78 6.53 -1.60
CA ILE A 811 38.91 5.76 -0.35
C ILE A 811 38.70 6.67 0.86
N ARG A 812 39.24 7.89 0.82
CA ARG A 812 39.09 8.88 1.89
C ARG A 812 37.64 9.29 2.07
N PHE A 813 36.93 9.61 0.99
CA PHE A 813 35.51 9.95 1.01
C PHE A 813 34.67 8.80 1.54
N VAL A 814 34.79 7.59 0.99
CA VAL A 814 34.02 6.42 1.46
C VAL A 814 34.23 6.15 2.94
N PHE A 815 35.44 6.38 3.47
CA PHE A 815 35.70 6.21 4.90
C PHE A 815 35.02 7.30 5.74
N LEU A 816 35.16 8.57 5.36
CA LEU A 816 34.57 9.72 6.04
C LEU A 816 33.04 9.57 6.12
N GLU A 817 32.41 9.36 4.96
CA GLU A 817 30.95 9.20 4.83
C GLU A 817 30.40 7.96 5.55
N SER A 818 31.22 6.92 5.73
CA SER A 818 30.79 5.70 6.43
C SER A 818 30.55 5.89 7.94
N ILE A 819 31.11 6.95 8.51
CA ILE A 819 31.03 7.29 9.93
C ILE A 819 30.12 8.50 10.16
N ALA A 820 30.12 9.48 9.25
CA ALA A 820 29.39 10.75 9.39
C ALA A 820 27.86 10.59 9.48
N GLY A 821 27.28 9.55 8.86
CA GLY A 821 25.84 9.25 8.99
C GLY A 821 25.40 8.59 10.33
N VAL A 822 26.32 8.28 11.25
CA VAL A 822 26.01 7.60 12.52
C VAL A 822 25.53 8.57 13.63
N PRO A 823 26.21 9.71 13.89
CA PRO A 823 25.81 10.66 14.94
C PRO A 823 24.36 11.14 14.88
N GLY A 824 23.88 11.64 13.73
CA GLY A 824 22.51 12.14 13.61
C GLY A 824 21.45 11.06 13.87
N MET A 825 21.69 9.82 13.44
CA MET A 825 20.80 8.67 13.65
C MET A 825 20.71 8.32 15.14
N VAL A 826 21.86 8.29 15.83
CA VAL A 826 21.93 8.06 17.28
C VAL A 826 21.21 9.18 18.04
N GLY A 827 21.48 10.44 17.67
CA GLY A 827 20.86 11.62 18.28
C GLY A 827 19.35 11.63 18.08
N GLY A 828 18.88 11.50 16.84
CA GLY A 828 17.45 11.45 16.49
C GLY A 828 16.71 10.31 17.20
N MET A 829 17.29 9.11 17.24
CA MET A 829 16.73 7.97 17.99
C MET A 829 16.61 8.26 19.49
N LEU A 830 17.67 8.76 20.13
CA LEU A 830 17.66 9.04 21.56
C LEU A 830 16.70 10.17 21.94
N ARG A 831 16.63 11.21 21.10
CA ARG A 831 15.67 12.31 21.25
C ARG A 831 14.23 11.86 21.03
N HIS A 832 13.97 11.00 20.05
CA HIS A 832 12.65 10.38 19.84
C HIS A 832 12.18 9.61 21.08
N LEU A 833 13.03 8.74 21.62
CA LEU A 833 12.71 8.01 22.85
C LEU A 833 12.51 8.95 24.04
N ASN A 834 13.27 10.05 24.12
CA ASN A 834 13.09 11.05 25.17
C ASN A 834 11.78 11.83 25.05
N SER A 835 11.39 12.22 23.82
CA SER A 835 10.12 12.88 23.52
C SER A 835 8.92 12.01 23.91
N LEU A 836 8.97 10.71 23.60
CA LEU A 836 7.96 9.74 24.03
C LEU A 836 7.92 9.59 25.55
N ARG A 837 9.07 9.46 26.22
CA ARG A 837 9.11 9.33 27.70
C ARG A 837 8.60 10.58 28.41
N ARG A 838 8.86 11.78 27.87
CA ARG A 838 8.43 13.06 28.46
C ARG A 838 7.04 13.49 27.99
N MET A 839 6.43 12.81 27.01
CA MET A 839 5.18 13.21 26.36
C MET A 839 5.20 14.68 25.89
N LYS A 840 6.36 15.16 25.44
CA LYS A 840 6.59 16.53 24.97
C LYS A 840 7.08 16.49 23.53
N ARG A 841 6.67 17.48 22.73
CA ARG A 841 7.24 17.68 21.39
C ARG A 841 8.73 17.98 21.46
N ASP A 842 9.46 17.47 20.49
CA ASP A 842 10.91 17.61 20.38
C ASP A 842 11.36 18.93 19.71
N GLN A 843 10.41 19.73 19.22
CA GLN A 843 10.65 21.05 18.62
C GLN A 843 11.60 21.03 17.41
N GLY A 844 11.47 20.00 16.56
CA GLY A 844 12.12 19.93 15.26
C GLY A 844 13.57 19.42 15.25
N TRP A 845 14.10 18.89 16.37
CA TRP A 845 15.47 18.37 16.40
C TRP A 845 15.59 16.98 15.75
N ILE A 846 14.62 16.08 15.98
CA ILE A 846 14.60 14.71 15.45
C ILE A 846 14.64 14.75 13.92
N GLU A 847 13.83 15.61 13.29
CA GLU A 847 13.74 15.69 11.84
C GLU A 847 15.07 16.13 11.22
N THR A 848 15.69 17.20 11.73
CA THR A 848 16.99 17.67 11.25
C THR A 848 18.11 16.64 11.44
N LEU A 849 18.16 15.94 12.59
CA LEU A 849 19.22 14.95 12.83
C LEU A 849 19.07 13.70 11.96
N LEU A 850 17.82 13.29 11.66
CA LEU A 850 17.56 12.18 10.74
C LEU A 850 17.79 12.57 9.29
N GLU A 851 17.48 13.81 8.92
CA GLU A 851 17.78 14.38 7.60
C GLU A 851 19.29 14.44 7.35
N GLU A 852 20.08 14.93 8.30
CA GLU A 852 21.55 14.95 8.25
C GLU A 852 22.09 13.52 8.01
N SER A 853 21.65 12.53 8.81
CA SER A 853 22.08 11.14 8.61
C SER A 853 21.63 10.52 7.29
N TYR A 854 20.53 11.00 6.72
CA TYR A 854 20.09 10.59 5.40
C TYR A 854 20.96 11.23 4.31
N ASN A 855 21.32 12.50 4.45
CA ASN A 855 22.19 13.23 3.53
C ASN A 855 23.59 12.58 3.45
N GLU A 856 24.25 12.35 4.59
CA GLU A 856 25.54 11.63 4.71
C GLU A 856 25.51 10.24 4.05
N ARG A 857 24.38 9.53 4.19
CA ARG A 857 24.20 8.24 3.52
C ARG A 857 24.16 8.37 1.99
N MET A 858 23.57 9.43 1.47
CA MET A 858 23.50 9.69 0.02
C MET A 858 24.88 10.04 -0.54
N HIS A 859 25.73 10.74 0.22
CA HIS A 859 27.13 10.96 -0.10
C HIS A 859 27.90 9.63 -0.19
N LEU A 860 27.81 8.79 0.85
CA LEU A 860 28.43 7.45 0.84
C LEU A 860 28.01 6.61 -0.36
N LEU A 861 26.70 6.53 -0.64
CA LEU A 861 26.18 5.73 -1.75
C LEU A 861 26.65 6.25 -3.11
N THR A 862 26.82 7.57 -3.25
CA THR A 862 27.37 8.21 -4.43
C THR A 862 28.84 7.83 -4.64
N PHE A 863 29.68 7.84 -3.60
CA PHE A 863 31.07 7.40 -3.74
C PHE A 863 31.22 5.89 -3.91
N MET A 864 30.33 5.09 -3.30
CA MET A 864 30.30 3.64 -3.50
C MET A 864 29.93 3.21 -4.92
N LYS A 865 29.23 4.07 -5.67
CA LYS A 865 28.98 3.89 -7.11
C LYS A 865 30.25 4.06 -7.95
N MET A 866 31.18 4.89 -7.48
CA MET A 866 32.44 5.16 -8.15
C MET A 866 33.58 4.21 -7.69
N CYS A 867 33.52 3.70 -6.47
CA CYS A 867 34.56 2.83 -5.93
C CYS A 867 33.94 1.63 -5.20
N GLU A 868 34.29 0.40 -5.60
CA GLU A 868 33.85 -0.79 -4.86
C GLU A 868 34.81 -1.09 -3.69
N PRO A 869 34.36 -0.99 -2.42
CA PRO A 869 35.18 -1.37 -1.28
C PRO A 869 35.50 -2.87 -1.31
N GLY A 870 36.78 -3.21 -1.23
CA GLY A 870 37.24 -4.58 -1.05
C GLY A 870 36.73 -5.21 0.26
N ARG A 871 36.81 -6.53 0.38
CA ARG A 871 36.35 -7.27 1.59
C ARG A 871 36.96 -6.77 2.89
N PHE A 872 38.23 -6.38 2.84
CA PHE A 872 38.94 -5.83 3.99
C PHE A 872 38.38 -4.47 4.42
N MET A 873 38.15 -3.56 3.47
CA MET A 873 37.55 -2.25 3.70
C MET A 873 36.13 -2.36 4.24
N LYS A 874 35.32 -3.29 3.71
CA LYS A 874 33.99 -3.62 4.25
C LYS A 874 34.05 -4.08 5.71
N LEU A 875 35.02 -4.94 6.06
CA LEU A 875 35.21 -5.38 7.44
C LEU A 875 35.63 -4.23 8.36
N MET A 876 36.52 -3.34 7.91
CA MET A 876 36.89 -2.15 8.67
C MET A 876 35.71 -1.21 8.89
N ILE A 877 34.88 -0.96 7.87
CA ILE A 877 33.67 -0.12 7.99
C ILE A 877 32.72 -0.71 9.03
N ILE A 878 32.45 -2.03 8.98
CA ILE A 878 31.60 -2.71 9.98
C ILE A 878 32.18 -2.56 11.39
N GLY A 879 33.49 -2.77 11.55
CA GLY A 879 34.18 -2.60 12.83
C GLY A 879 34.09 -1.17 13.35
N ALA A 880 34.36 -0.18 12.49
CA ALA A 880 34.28 1.23 12.81
C ALA A 880 32.86 1.63 13.20
N GLN A 881 31.86 1.29 12.40
CA GLN A 881 30.44 1.55 12.72
C GLN A 881 30.02 0.91 14.04
N GLY A 882 30.45 -0.33 14.31
CA GLY A 882 30.20 -1.02 15.57
C GLY A 882 30.79 -0.28 16.77
N VAL A 883 32.00 0.25 16.68
CA VAL A 883 32.62 1.04 17.75
C VAL A 883 31.96 2.41 17.88
N PHE A 884 31.90 3.18 16.79
CA PHE A 884 31.39 4.54 16.78
C PHE A 884 29.92 4.63 17.20
N PHE A 885 29.05 3.73 16.72
CA PHE A 885 27.64 3.71 17.12
C PHE A 885 27.48 3.56 18.64
N ASN A 886 28.16 2.57 19.24
CA ASN A 886 28.05 2.31 20.67
C ASN A 886 28.68 3.44 21.50
N SER A 887 29.84 3.94 21.08
CA SER A 887 30.50 5.06 21.75
C SER A 887 29.68 6.34 21.70
N LEU A 888 29.10 6.68 20.54
CA LEU A 888 28.24 7.85 20.38
C LEU A 888 26.91 7.71 21.13
N PHE A 889 26.34 6.50 21.17
CA PHE A 889 25.13 6.23 21.95
C PHE A 889 25.36 6.52 23.44
N ILE A 890 26.45 6.01 24.01
CA ILE A 890 26.81 6.27 25.42
C ILE A 890 27.15 7.75 25.61
N ALA A 891 27.94 8.34 24.72
CA ALA A 891 28.34 9.74 24.83
C ALA A 891 27.14 10.69 24.76
N TYR A 892 26.15 10.42 23.90
CA TYR A 892 24.96 11.25 23.76
C TYR A 892 24.05 11.13 24.99
N LEU A 893 23.97 9.95 25.62
CA LEU A 893 23.28 9.79 26.91
C LEU A 893 23.93 10.60 28.04
N LEU A 894 25.26 10.70 28.05
CA LEU A 894 26.01 11.43 29.05
C LEU A 894 26.01 12.95 28.79
N SER A 895 26.25 13.36 27.56
CA SER A 895 26.32 14.76 27.15
C SER A 895 26.04 14.93 25.65
N PRO A 896 24.78 15.24 25.27
CA PRO A 896 24.42 15.57 23.90
C PRO A 896 25.26 16.72 23.33
N ARG A 897 25.59 17.69 24.19
CA ARG A 897 26.40 18.87 23.83
C ARG A 897 27.80 18.49 23.32
N VAL A 898 28.46 17.53 23.98
CA VAL A 898 29.78 17.05 23.56
C VAL A 898 29.69 16.36 22.21
N VAL A 899 28.62 15.60 21.96
CA VAL A 899 28.43 14.92 20.68
C VAL A 899 28.19 15.91 19.55
N HIS A 900 27.29 16.89 19.70
CA HIS A 900 27.10 17.94 18.68
C HIS A 900 28.38 18.73 18.42
N ARG A 901 29.21 18.95 19.45
CA ARG A 901 30.54 19.57 19.25
C ARG A 901 31.50 18.68 18.48
N PHE A 902 31.54 17.39 18.79
CA PHE A 902 32.35 16.42 18.08
C PHE A 902 31.97 16.35 16.60
N VAL A 903 30.67 16.29 16.30
CA VAL A 903 30.15 16.30 14.92
C VAL A 903 30.53 17.60 14.22
N GLY A 904 30.30 18.76 14.82
CA GLY A 904 30.68 20.04 14.19
C GLY A 904 32.17 20.11 13.82
N TYR A 905 33.06 19.60 14.69
CA TYR A 905 34.49 19.51 14.37
C TYR A 905 34.82 18.44 13.32
N LEU A 906 34.04 17.37 13.21
CA LEU A 906 34.17 16.38 12.15
C LEU A 906 33.82 17.00 10.78
N GLU A 907 32.74 17.78 10.73
CA GLU A 907 32.30 18.44 9.49
C GLU A 907 33.24 19.58 9.07
N GLU A 908 33.90 20.26 10.02
CA GLU A 908 35.01 21.16 9.68
C GLU A 908 36.12 20.45 8.89
N GLU A 909 36.48 19.23 9.32
CA GLU A 909 37.47 18.40 8.63
C GLU A 909 36.95 17.85 7.29
N ALA A 910 35.64 17.63 7.16
CA ALA A 910 34.99 17.25 5.89
C ALA A 910 35.02 18.41 4.88
N VAL A 911 34.59 19.62 5.29
CA VAL A 911 34.68 20.85 4.46
C VAL A 911 36.11 21.09 4.00
N HIS A 912 37.08 20.91 4.91
CA HIS A 912 38.51 21.02 4.59
C HIS A 912 38.94 19.98 3.55
N THR A 913 38.57 18.72 3.76
CA THR A 913 38.89 17.59 2.87
C THR A 913 38.34 17.82 1.46
N TYR A 914 37.08 18.24 1.32
CA TYR A 914 36.48 18.52 0.02
C TYR A 914 37.02 19.78 -0.64
N THR A 915 37.35 20.82 0.13
CA THR A 915 37.98 22.03 -0.41
C THR A 915 39.35 21.73 -1.01
N ARG A 916 40.15 20.90 -0.33
CA ARG A 916 41.43 20.46 -0.88
C ARG A 916 41.25 19.64 -2.16
N ALA A 917 40.26 18.74 -2.21
CA ALA A 917 39.99 17.98 -3.42
C ALA A 917 39.61 18.90 -4.60
N LEU A 918 38.78 19.93 -4.38
CA LEU A 918 38.46 20.93 -5.41
C LEU A 918 39.69 21.69 -5.90
N HIS A 919 40.59 22.07 -4.99
CA HIS A 919 41.85 22.72 -5.35
C HIS A 919 42.72 21.82 -6.25
N GLU A 920 42.88 20.55 -5.90
CA GLU A 920 43.66 19.59 -6.71
C GLU A 920 43.00 19.29 -8.07
N ILE A 921 41.67 19.39 -8.20
CA ILE A 921 40.96 19.34 -9.49
C ILE A 921 41.28 20.58 -10.34
N ASP A 922 41.23 21.76 -9.74
CA ASP A 922 41.43 23.05 -10.42
C ASP A 922 42.87 23.25 -10.90
N GLU A 923 43.85 22.70 -10.17
CA GLU A 923 45.27 22.65 -10.59
C GLU A 923 45.56 21.59 -11.65
N GLY A 924 44.58 20.74 -11.99
CA GLY A 924 44.74 19.68 -12.99
C GLY A 924 45.52 18.46 -12.49
N HIS A 925 45.65 18.28 -11.17
CA HIS A 925 46.34 17.13 -10.58
C HIS A 925 45.53 15.81 -10.66
N LEU A 926 44.23 15.90 -10.97
CA LEU A 926 43.29 14.78 -11.03
C LEU A 926 42.72 14.60 -12.45
N PRO A 927 43.53 14.11 -13.42
CA PRO A 927 43.19 14.12 -14.84
C PRO A 927 41.91 13.34 -15.18
N LYS A 928 41.52 12.32 -14.40
CA LYS A 928 40.26 11.60 -14.64
C LYS A 928 39.02 12.39 -14.25
N TRP A 929 39.13 13.24 -13.24
CA TRP A 929 38.02 14.04 -12.74
C TRP A 929 37.86 15.35 -13.51
N SER A 930 38.93 15.78 -14.19
CA SER A 930 38.95 16.90 -15.12
C SER A 930 38.62 16.50 -16.57
N ASP A 931 38.37 15.22 -16.85
CA ASP A 931 37.98 14.71 -18.17
C ASP A 931 36.52 15.11 -18.50
N PRO A 932 36.23 15.80 -19.62
CA PRO A 932 34.88 16.15 -20.03
C PRO A 932 33.94 14.95 -20.24
N GLU A 933 34.49 13.77 -20.54
CA GLU A 933 33.71 12.53 -20.71
C GLU A 933 33.41 11.83 -19.37
N PHE A 934 34.00 12.29 -18.26
CA PHE A 934 33.73 11.72 -16.94
C PHE A 934 32.29 12.03 -16.51
N ARG A 935 31.49 10.98 -16.35
CA ARG A 935 30.10 11.08 -15.88
C ARG A 935 30.01 10.72 -14.41
N ILE A 936 29.43 11.60 -13.62
CA ILE A 936 29.07 11.31 -12.22
C ILE A 936 27.90 10.32 -12.14
N PRO A 937 27.72 9.60 -11.03
CA PRO A 937 26.63 8.65 -10.85
C PRO A 937 25.23 9.30 -10.91
N ASP A 938 24.26 8.64 -11.54
CA ASP A 938 22.87 9.13 -11.66
C ASP A 938 22.20 9.39 -10.29
N ILE A 939 22.57 8.62 -9.26
CA ILE A 939 22.08 8.82 -7.88
C ILE A 939 22.38 10.22 -7.35
N ALA A 940 23.51 10.81 -7.75
CA ALA A 940 23.88 12.16 -7.35
C ALA A 940 23.05 13.20 -8.11
N VAL A 941 22.94 13.02 -9.43
CA VAL A 941 22.13 13.90 -10.29
C VAL A 941 20.69 13.98 -9.76
N ASP A 942 20.14 12.83 -9.39
CA ASP A 942 18.78 12.70 -8.86
C ASP A 942 18.61 13.29 -7.45
N TYR A 943 19.60 13.12 -6.57
CA TYR A 943 19.49 13.58 -5.18
C TYR A 943 19.62 15.10 -5.06
N TRP A 944 20.66 15.68 -5.67
CA TRP A 944 20.91 17.13 -5.64
C TRP A 944 20.16 17.92 -6.73
N ASN A 945 19.41 17.23 -7.61
CA ASN A 945 18.73 17.82 -8.78
C ASN A 945 19.69 18.62 -9.67
N MET A 946 20.84 18.02 -10.03
CA MET A 946 21.92 18.72 -10.73
C MET A 946 21.51 19.09 -12.18
N PRO A 947 21.60 20.37 -12.57
CA PRO A 947 21.14 20.83 -13.88
C PRO A 947 21.98 20.26 -15.03
N GLU A 948 21.37 20.15 -16.21
CA GLU A 948 22.06 19.69 -17.43
C GLU A 948 23.14 20.72 -17.81
N GLY A 949 24.41 20.30 -17.71
CA GLY A 949 25.59 21.16 -17.91
C GLY A 949 26.51 21.28 -16.70
N ASN A 950 25.99 21.10 -15.48
CA ASN A 950 26.78 21.15 -14.23
C ASN A 950 26.76 19.77 -13.55
N ARG A 951 27.31 18.76 -14.25
CA ARG A 951 27.34 17.36 -13.80
C ARG A 951 28.76 16.77 -13.84
N THR A 952 29.76 17.61 -13.55
CA THR A 952 31.16 17.19 -13.43
C THR A 952 31.48 16.70 -12.01
N MET A 953 32.63 16.06 -11.83
CA MET A 953 33.10 15.69 -10.48
C MET A 953 33.29 16.93 -9.59
N LYS A 954 33.71 18.05 -10.19
CA LYS A 954 33.83 19.34 -9.50
C LYS A 954 32.48 19.80 -8.96
N ASP A 955 31.42 19.75 -9.78
CA ASP A 955 30.07 20.12 -9.38
C ASP A 955 29.56 19.23 -8.24
N LEU A 956 29.78 17.92 -8.34
CA LEU A 956 29.40 16.98 -7.28
C LEU A 956 30.07 17.31 -5.95
N ILE A 957 31.38 17.54 -5.95
CA ILE A 957 32.12 17.88 -4.72
C ILE A 957 31.68 19.25 -4.18
N LEU A 958 31.28 20.21 -5.03
CA LEU A 958 30.73 21.49 -4.60
C LEU A 958 29.42 21.32 -3.81
N TYR A 959 28.51 20.46 -4.29
CA TYR A 959 27.26 20.14 -3.57
C TYR A 959 27.54 19.49 -2.21
N ILE A 960 28.37 18.44 -2.20
CA ILE A 960 28.74 17.72 -0.98
C ILE A 960 29.40 18.66 0.03
N ARG A 961 30.36 19.49 -0.41
CA ARG A 961 31.01 20.47 0.47
C ARG A 961 30.02 21.49 1.08
N ALA A 962 28.98 21.86 0.34
CA ALA A 962 27.96 22.77 0.84
C ALA A 962 27.07 22.11 1.90
N ASP A 963 26.74 20.83 1.74
CA ASP A 963 26.08 20.00 2.76
C ASP A 963 26.90 19.97 4.05
N GLU A 964 28.20 19.63 3.95
CA GLU A 964 29.10 19.59 5.11
C GLU A 964 29.18 20.94 5.84
N ALA A 965 29.20 22.04 5.08
CA ALA A 965 29.22 23.38 5.66
C ALA A 965 27.93 23.70 6.42
N GLY A 966 26.78 23.21 5.92
CA GLY A 966 25.50 23.24 6.59
C GLY A 966 25.52 22.42 7.88
N HIS A 967 25.92 21.15 7.82
CA HIS A 967 25.99 20.23 8.97
C HIS A 967 26.91 20.76 10.08
N ARG A 968 28.08 21.31 9.71
CA ARG A 968 28.98 22.04 10.61
C ARG A 968 28.25 23.14 11.37
N GLY A 969 27.58 24.03 10.64
CA GLY A 969 26.86 25.17 11.21
C GLY A 969 25.72 24.74 12.12
N VAL A 970 24.95 23.72 11.70
CA VAL A 970 23.87 23.13 12.49
C VAL A 970 24.42 22.57 13.80
N ASN A 971 25.39 21.66 13.75
CA ASN A 971 25.90 20.98 14.95
C ASN A 971 26.63 21.91 15.92
N HIS A 972 27.38 22.90 15.43
CA HIS A 972 27.92 23.93 16.33
C HIS A 972 26.84 24.78 16.98
N THR A 973 25.74 25.08 16.29
CA THR A 973 24.61 25.81 16.85
C THR A 973 23.85 24.97 17.86
N LEU A 974 23.53 23.71 17.53
CA LEU A 974 22.86 22.79 18.45
C LEU A 974 23.70 22.57 19.72
N GLY A 975 25.03 22.54 19.63
CA GLY A 975 25.93 22.51 20.79
C GLY A 975 25.92 23.77 21.67
N ASN A 976 25.28 24.87 21.25
CA ASN A 976 25.08 26.10 22.04
C ASN A 976 23.72 26.16 22.73
N LEU A 977 22.73 25.41 22.25
CA LEU A 977 21.35 25.47 22.75
C LEU A 977 21.16 24.65 24.03
N ASP A 978 20.17 25.03 24.83
CA ASP A 978 19.61 24.18 25.88
C ASP A 978 18.85 23.02 25.24
N GLN A 979 19.48 21.85 25.31
CA GLN A 979 19.00 20.60 24.71
C GLN A 979 17.58 20.19 25.15
N LYS A 980 17.10 20.70 26.30
CA LYS A 980 15.83 20.28 26.90
C LYS A 980 14.65 21.17 26.54
N GLU A 981 14.88 22.47 26.34
CA GLU A 981 13.81 23.47 26.26
C GLU A 981 13.88 24.33 24.99
N ASP A 982 15.06 24.50 24.38
CA ASP A 982 15.18 25.37 23.20
C ASP A 982 14.70 24.65 21.91
N PRO A 983 13.90 25.33 21.06
CA PRO A 983 13.51 24.81 19.76
C PRO A 983 14.68 24.79 18.76
N ASN A 984 14.58 23.96 17.73
CA ASN A 984 15.54 23.97 16.64
C ASN A 984 15.33 25.21 15.74
N PRO A 985 16.30 26.14 15.67
CA PRO A 985 16.11 27.41 14.97
C PRO A 985 16.07 27.27 13.45
N PHE A 986 16.56 26.17 12.88
CA PHE A 986 16.65 25.99 11.42
C PHE A 986 15.34 25.54 10.77
N VAL A 987 14.40 25.03 11.57
CA VAL A 987 13.07 24.58 11.12
C VAL A 987 11.93 25.35 11.81
N SER A 988 12.27 26.38 12.59
CA SER A 988 11.31 27.22 13.29
C SER A 988 10.97 28.47 12.48
N THR A 989 9.70 28.89 12.51
CA THR A 989 9.25 30.17 11.94
C THR A 989 9.46 31.30 12.95
N PHE A 990 10.17 32.36 12.56
CA PHE A 990 10.37 33.54 13.40
C PHE A 990 9.35 34.63 13.07
N LYS A 991 9.02 35.47 14.06
CA LYS A 991 8.06 36.58 13.90
C LYS A 991 8.66 37.76 13.14
N ASP A 992 9.92 38.11 13.45
CA ASP A 992 10.54 39.37 13.05
C ASP A 992 11.90 39.19 12.34
N ARG A 993 12.24 37.96 11.90
CA ARG A 993 13.48 37.67 11.17
C ARG A 993 13.37 36.47 10.25
N GLU A 994 14.33 36.35 9.34
CA GLU A 994 14.48 35.16 8.50
C GLU A 994 15.12 33.98 9.27
N VAL A 995 14.92 32.77 8.75
CA VAL A 995 15.53 31.55 9.29
C VAL A 995 17.04 31.63 9.13
N PRO A 996 17.85 31.40 10.19
CA PRO A 996 19.30 31.48 10.10
C PRO A 996 19.84 30.42 9.11
N LYS A 997 20.74 30.83 8.21
CA LYS A 997 21.39 29.94 7.26
C LYS A 997 22.63 29.29 7.90
N PRO A 998 22.63 27.98 8.20
CA PRO A 998 23.73 27.35 8.95
C PRO A 998 25.07 27.37 8.20
N SER A 999 25.05 27.25 6.87
CA SER A 999 26.26 27.24 6.03
C SER A 999 27.04 28.57 6.06
N GLN A 1000 26.38 29.69 6.35
CA GLN A 1000 26.97 31.03 6.33
C GLN A 1000 27.73 31.39 7.61
N LYS A 1001 27.56 30.65 8.70
CA LYS A 1001 28.23 30.92 9.98
C LYS A 1001 29.05 29.71 10.42
N PRO A 1002 30.32 29.58 9.99
CA PRO A 1002 31.14 28.41 10.27
C PRO A 1002 31.27 28.06 11.75
N ALA A 1003 31.39 29.08 12.62
CA ALA A 1003 31.45 28.87 14.06
C ALA A 1003 30.11 28.47 14.70
N GLY A 1004 29.02 28.37 13.93
CA GLY A 1004 27.65 28.22 14.42
C GLY A 1004 27.11 29.49 15.09
N TYR A 1005 25.80 29.53 15.29
CA TYR A 1005 25.12 30.61 16.00
C TYR A 1005 25.21 30.39 17.51
N GLU A 1006 25.42 31.47 18.26
CA GLU A 1006 25.33 31.44 19.73
C GLU A 1006 23.86 31.42 20.14
N ARG A 1007 23.54 30.92 21.35
CA ARG A 1007 22.15 30.80 21.80
C ARG A 1007 21.38 32.12 21.72
N SER A 1008 22.01 33.23 22.11
CA SER A 1008 21.45 34.60 22.04
C SER A 1008 21.16 35.07 20.62
N ASP A 1009 21.77 34.46 19.61
CA ASP A 1009 21.55 34.84 18.22
C ASP A 1009 20.27 34.22 17.67
N VAL A 1010 19.77 33.12 18.25
CA VAL A 1010 18.75 32.25 17.64
C VAL A 1010 17.54 31.95 18.55
N ILE A 1011 17.65 32.17 19.86
CA ILE A 1011 16.57 32.10 20.85
C ILE A 1011 16.47 33.47 21.53
#